data_AF-A0A4Q1UQ61-F1
#
_entry.id   AF-A0A4Q1UQ61-F1
#
_cell.length_a   1.000
_cell.length_b   1.000
_cell.length_c   1.000
_cell.angle_alpha   90.00
_cell.angle_beta   90.00
_cell.angle_gamma   90.00
#
_symmetry.space_group_name_H-M   'P 1'
#
loop_
_entity.id
_entity.type
_entity.pdbx_description
1 polymer ?
#
loop_
_entity_poly.entity_id
_entity_poly.type
_entity_poly.pdbx_seq_one_letter_code
_entity_poly.pdbx_strand_id
1 'polypeptide(L)'
;MVQPLSRRRSALTGTLVLLLSGFALSACIVTADQSIEADPKDPRAQDLADKIRSIDLLPRQTTDTGATGLKQPNASRPAIYLSDGTTPQGAALAERDDAGGSGYDLNFENAPVATVAKVILGDVLNLGYTIDPRVQGTVTLASVRPVSKADALYVLENALRMSGVALVRDRTGYRLLPAPEAGPGGIDRSANAEAGQGITVVPLRYVSAQNIFKLLDAFGVKASTMRPDSARNTLIVSGSGTDRATAVDTILSFDADWMRGQSIGIIPVRNSTPEPLVSELEKIMDSGEGGLSQNVLKFQAISRLNSILVVSRKPEYLKRAMTWIARLDKSDTDAANMQSYPLRYGNSKQVVALLNEMLIGPSSGGFSLDSASSQISPGGGVSVSSSANNSVASLSALPTAGAGAAVPITGGPGASQSARPAPAPTQDSQLGGASTSGTKTSGGNGYLPNVRITADVSNNAILVFANAESQRIVEQTIRQIDRPQRQIAIEATIAEVTLNDQLNYGVQYFLASQKGSISSTIPGVATNGTTAIEPASNAVNAAAGALLGRVLPGFNLLVGAESSPRVILDALHNLTNVKVLSNPSLVVLDNQAATLQVGDQVPFSTGTATVLTANNTVVNTIDYKNTGIILRVLPRANANGNIVLDIEQEISSVSAASSGTLTPTISQRRVKSSIAVTTGQTVLLAGLISETENKQRQGIPVLDSIPGVGDAFSHQTNTRARTELILFIRPTLIRDPVDAHVIAEEMRSKMNSRLVGTSNPVVTVPKAAR
;
A
#
# COMPACT_ATOMS: atom_id res chain seq x y z
N MET A 1 -53.24 74.74 -18.33
CA MET A 1 -54.38 74.42 -19.20
C MET A 1 -54.53 72.89 -19.22
N VAL A 2 -55.66 72.26 -18.89
CA VAL A 2 -56.93 72.70 -18.25
C VAL A 2 -57.37 71.60 -17.27
N GLN A 3 -58.18 71.96 -16.28
CA GLN A 3 -58.68 71.12 -15.18
C GLN A 3 -59.77 70.09 -15.59
N PRO A 4 -60.24 69.21 -14.66
CA PRO A 4 -60.93 67.96 -14.99
C PRO A 4 -62.47 68.06 -14.91
N LEU A 5 -63.15 66.92 -15.17
CA LEU A 5 -64.56 66.72 -14.84
C LEU A 5 -64.74 65.79 -13.65
N SER A 6 -65.62 66.20 -12.74
CA SER A 6 -65.84 65.61 -11.42
C SER A 6 -67.15 64.84 -11.36
N ARG A 7 -67.29 63.93 -10.37
CA ARG A 7 -68.58 63.76 -9.66
C ARG A 7 -68.41 63.33 -8.20
N ARG A 8 -68.86 64.23 -7.31
CA ARG A 8 -69.42 63.97 -5.96
C ARG A 8 -70.61 62.98 -6.08
N ARG A 9 -71.18 62.33 -5.06
CA ARG A 9 -71.27 62.36 -3.56
C ARG A 9 -71.79 60.92 -3.18
N SER A 10 -72.01 60.44 -1.95
CA SER A 10 -72.30 61.01 -0.62
C SER A 10 -71.95 60.01 0.49
N ALA A 11 -71.89 60.48 1.74
CA ALA A 11 -71.85 59.65 2.94
C ALA A 11 -73.26 59.40 3.53
N LEU A 12 -73.44 58.30 4.27
CA LEU A 12 -74.37 58.11 5.41
C LEU A 12 -74.00 56.73 6.05
N THR A 13 -73.31 56.64 7.20
CA THR A 13 -73.81 56.66 8.59
C THR A 13 -75.06 55.80 8.87
N GLY A 14 -74.90 54.73 9.66
CA GLY A 14 -75.97 53.90 10.22
C GLY A 14 -75.44 52.80 11.16
N THR A 15 -75.59 52.98 12.47
CA THR A 15 -75.00 52.19 13.58
C THR A 15 -75.91 51.10 14.16
N LEU A 16 -75.35 49.90 14.45
CA LEU A 16 -75.80 48.94 15.48
C LEU A 16 -74.66 47.88 15.67
N VAL A 17 -73.83 47.78 16.73
CA VAL A 17 -73.94 47.73 18.21
C VAL A 17 -73.96 46.28 18.78
N LEU A 18 -73.04 46.01 19.74
CA LEU A 18 -72.88 44.83 20.64
C LEU A 18 -72.47 43.47 19.98
N LEU A 19 -71.60 42.60 20.56
CA LEU A 19 -70.84 42.52 21.83
C LEU A 19 -69.32 42.35 21.54
N LEU A 20 -68.38 42.97 22.30
CA LEU A 20 -67.61 42.41 23.45
C LEU A 20 -67.02 40.99 23.25
N SER A 21 -65.76 40.65 23.60
CA SER A 21 -64.64 41.34 24.28
C SER A 21 -63.33 40.55 24.00
N GLY A 22 -62.14 41.13 23.77
CA GLY A 22 -61.19 41.73 24.76
C GLY A 22 -60.22 40.64 25.29
N PHE A 23 -58.91 40.62 25.00
CA PHE A 23 -57.76 41.47 25.43
C PHE A 23 -56.57 41.19 24.45
N ALA A 24 -55.64 42.07 24.01
CA ALA A 24 -54.81 43.13 24.65
C ALA A 24 -53.71 42.59 25.61
N LEU A 25 -52.41 42.93 25.56
CA LEU A 25 -51.56 43.72 24.62
C LEU A 25 -50.04 43.53 24.99
N SER A 26 -49.11 43.89 24.09
CA SER A 26 -47.68 44.28 24.33
C SER A 26 -46.60 43.32 24.89
N ALA A 27 -45.65 42.98 24.00
CA ALA A 27 -44.20 43.30 24.03
C ALA A 27 -43.28 43.11 25.28
N CYS A 28 -42.27 42.22 25.13
CA CYS A 28 -40.84 42.32 25.54
C CYS A 28 -40.08 41.20 24.76
N ILE A 29 -39.07 41.47 23.92
CA ILE A 29 -37.62 41.70 24.18
C ILE A 29 -36.97 40.72 25.19
N VAL A 30 -35.78 40.23 24.79
CA VAL A 30 -34.70 39.56 25.55
C VAL A 30 -34.63 38.03 25.41
N THR A 31 -33.37 37.59 25.27
CA THR A 31 -32.83 36.24 25.12
C THR A 31 -33.21 35.27 26.24
N ALA A 32 -33.43 34.00 25.87
CA ALA A 32 -33.47 32.87 26.81
C ALA A 32 -32.38 31.85 26.42
N ASP A 33 -31.18 32.07 26.94
CA ASP A 33 -30.21 31.03 27.26
C ASP A 33 -30.27 30.85 28.79
N GLN A 34 -30.58 29.64 29.26
CA GLN A 34 -30.56 29.17 30.66
C GLN A 34 -30.99 27.68 30.61
N SER A 35 -30.06 26.73 30.73
CA SER A 35 -29.50 26.21 32.00
C SER A 35 -30.57 25.57 32.91
N ILE A 36 -30.45 24.25 33.09
CA ILE A 36 -31.29 23.43 33.96
C ILE A 36 -30.95 23.77 35.43
N GLU A 37 -31.90 24.36 36.15
CA GLU A 37 -31.85 24.49 37.60
C GLU A 37 -32.28 23.15 38.24
N ALA A 38 -31.45 22.60 39.14
CA ALA A 38 -31.72 21.32 39.79
C ALA A 38 -32.42 21.50 41.15
N ASP A 39 -33.53 20.78 41.36
CA ASP A 39 -34.29 20.75 42.62
C ASP A 39 -33.43 20.25 43.79
N PRO A 40 -33.28 21.01 44.89
CA PRO A 40 -32.40 20.68 46.01
C PRO A 40 -32.91 19.58 46.96
N LYS A 41 -33.80 18.67 46.51
CA LYS A 41 -34.40 17.62 47.35
C LYS A 41 -34.36 16.17 46.82
N ASP A 42 -33.65 15.87 45.73
CA ASP A 42 -33.47 14.47 45.29
C ASP A 42 -32.16 13.84 45.83
N PRO A 43 -32.22 12.84 46.73
CA PRO A 43 -31.02 12.18 47.27
C PRO A 43 -30.24 11.34 46.24
N ARG A 44 -30.70 11.21 44.99
CA ARG A 44 -29.97 10.53 43.92
C ARG A 44 -28.99 11.43 43.14
N ALA A 45 -29.06 12.74 43.33
CA ALA A 45 -28.18 13.69 42.62
C ALA A 45 -26.77 13.82 43.24
N GLN A 46 -26.60 13.51 44.52
CA GLN A 46 -25.32 13.70 45.22
C GLN A 46 -24.24 12.68 44.80
N ASP A 47 -24.62 11.42 44.54
CA ASP A 47 -23.69 10.33 44.20
C ASP A 47 -23.05 10.46 42.80
N LEU A 48 -23.66 11.25 41.91
CA LEU A 48 -23.06 11.60 40.61
C LEU A 48 -22.17 12.85 40.69
N ALA A 49 -22.51 13.81 41.55
CA ALA A 49 -21.72 15.03 41.72
C ALA A 49 -20.35 14.75 42.37
N ASP A 50 -20.29 13.90 43.39
CA ASP A 50 -19.01 13.52 44.01
C ASP A 50 -18.13 12.67 43.08
N LYS A 51 -18.74 11.80 42.27
CA LYS A 51 -18.02 10.94 41.30
C LYS A 51 -17.41 11.72 40.14
N ILE A 52 -17.93 12.90 39.84
CA ILE A 52 -17.36 13.84 38.85
C ILE A 52 -16.31 14.75 39.51
N ARG A 53 -16.49 15.15 40.78
CA ARG A 53 -15.47 15.90 41.55
C ARG A 53 -14.22 15.09 41.87
N SER A 54 -14.30 13.76 41.88
CA SER A 54 -13.12 12.88 42.06
C SER A 54 -12.28 12.66 40.80
N ILE A 55 -12.61 13.28 39.66
CA ILE A 55 -11.84 13.16 38.41
C ILE A 55 -10.89 14.35 38.29
N ASP A 56 -9.61 14.08 38.55
CA ASP A 56 -8.49 15.03 38.46
C ASP A 56 -8.30 15.54 37.01
N LEU A 57 -8.74 16.78 36.77
CA LEU A 57 -8.68 17.47 35.48
C LEU A 57 -7.57 18.53 35.40
N LEU A 58 -6.57 18.47 36.28
CA LEU A 58 -5.40 19.34 36.20
C LEU A 58 -4.42 18.83 35.12
N PRO A 59 -3.86 19.72 34.27
CA PRO A 59 -2.82 19.32 33.33
C PRO A 59 -1.56 18.93 34.11
N ARG A 60 -1.20 17.63 34.11
CA ARG A 60 0.02 17.13 34.75
C ARG A 60 1.27 17.69 34.08
N GLN A 61 1.79 18.78 34.63
CA GLN A 61 3.20 19.11 34.49
C GLN A 61 4.02 18.12 35.32
N THR A 62 5.10 17.60 34.75
CA THR A 62 6.02 16.70 35.44
C THR A 62 6.97 17.49 36.32
N THR A 63 6.61 17.71 37.58
CA THR A 63 7.52 18.24 38.61
C THR A 63 8.06 17.13 39.49
N ASP A 64 9.36 17.23 39.75
CA ASP A 64 10.22 16.33 40.53
C ASP A 64 9.58 15.83 41.85
N THR A 65 9.61 14.51 42.07
CA THR A 65 9.37 13.90 43.39
C THR A 65 10.60 13.11 43.81
N GLY A 66 11.35 13.68 44.76
CA GLY A 66 12.55 13.04 45.30
C GLY A 66 12.26 11.83 46.19
N ALA A 67 13.14 10.83 46.09
CA ALA A 67 13.53 9.93 47.17
C ALA A 67 12.47 9.03 47.85
N THR A 68 11.84 8.14 47.08
CA THR A 68 11.62 6.76 47.54
C THR A 68 12.02 5.78 46.43
N GLY A 69 13.24 5.25 46.55
CA GLY A 69 13.90 4.53 45.47
C GLY A 69 13.25 3.19 45.15
N LEU A 70 12.36 3.16 44.15
CA LEU A 70 12.20 2.01 43.29
C LEU A 70 13.58 1.65 42.75
N LYS A 71 14.13 0.52 43.18
CA LYS A 71 15.38 0.00 42.63
C LYS A 71 15.18 -0.18 41.13
N GLN A 72 15.85 0.68 40.35
CA GLN A 72 16.17 0.43 38.96
C GLN A 72 16.54 -1.06 38.82
N PRO A 73 15.99 -1.82 37.84
CA PRO A 73 16.56 -3.12 37.54
C PRO A 73 18.05 -2.88 37.29
N ASN A 74 18.91 -3.52 38.10
CA ASN A 74 20.34 -3.21 38.16
C ASN A 74 20.87 -3.07 36.73
N ALA A 75 21.18 -1.84 36.32
CA ALA A 75 21.80 -1.57 35.03
C ALA A 75 22.96 -2.54 34.92
N SER A 76 22.98 -3.36 33.87
CA SER A 76 23.97 -4.42 33.67
C SER A 76 25.35 -3.78 33.72
N ARG A 77 25.99 -3.84 34.90
CA ARG A 77 27.28 -3.21 35.12
C ARG A 77 28.26 -3.98 34.26
N PRO A 78 29.15 -3.30 33.51
CA PRO A 78 30.11 -4.02 32.69
C PRO A 78 30.90 -4.96 33.59
N ALA A 79 30.90 -6.25 33.24
CA ALA A 79 31.70 -7.24 33.94
C ALA A 79 33.13 -7.10 33.41
N ILE A 80 34.01 -6.51 34.22
CA ILE A 80 35.40 -6.23 33.85
C ILE A 80 36.30 -7.13 34.70
N TYR A 81 37.09 -7.94 34.01
CA TYR A 81 38.18 -8.70 34.57
C TYR A 81 39.47 -8.05 34.08
N LEU A 82 40.10 -7.22 34.91
CA LEU A 82 41.42 -6.67 34.62
C LEU A 82 42.46 -7.73 34.93
N SER A 83 43.49 -7.82 34.11
CA SER A 83 44.71 -8.55 34.43
C SER A 83 45.61 -7.68 35.30
N ASP A 84 45.95 -8.16 36.50
CA ASP A 84 47.02 -7.57 37.29
C ASP A 84 48.32 -7.71 36.52
N GLY A 85 48.97 -6.58 36.22
CA GLY A 85 50.05 -6.47 35.24
C GLY A 85 51.40 -7.07 35.65
N THR A 86 51.41 -8.03 36.57
CA THR A 86 52.64 -8.72 36.99
C THR A 86 53.11 -9.66 35.88
N THR A 87 54.03 -9.17 35.04
CA THR A 87 54.86 -10.03 34.20
C THR A 87 55.57 -11.04 35.09
N PRO A 88 55.43 -12.37 34.88
CA PRO A 88 56.24 -13.32 35.60
C PRO A 88 57.70 -13.11 35.21
N GLN A 89 58.52 -12.76 36.20
CA GLN A 89 59.97 -12.94 36.11
C GLN A 89 60.18 -14.41 35.78
N GLY A 90 60.91 -14.71 34.69
CA GLY A 90 61.07 -16.08 34.20
C GLY A 90 61.56 -16.97 35.34
N ALA A 91 60.94 -18.16 35.49
CA ALA A 91 61.23 -19.05 36.60
C ALA A 91 62.73 -19.33 36.65
N ALA A 92 63.41 -18.71 37.61
CA ALA A 92 64.79 -19.04 37.91
C ALA A 92 64.82 -20.51 38.29
N LEU A 93 65.77 -21.23 37.69
CA LEU A 93 65.98 -22.66 37.88
C LEU A 93 65.82 -23.01 39.36
N ALA A 94 64.78 -23.78 39.69
CA ALA A 94 64.66 -24.37 41.01
C ALA A 94 65.82 -25.37 41.13
N GLU A 95 66.85 -24.99 41.88
CA GLU A 95 67.90 -25.92 42.28
C GLU A 95 67.21 -27.11 42.95
N ARG A 96 67.39 -28.30 42.36
CA ARG A 96 66.93 -29.54 43.01
C ARG A 96 67.73 -29.68 44.29
N ASP A 97 67.04 -29.80 45.42
CA ASP A 97 67.66 -30.17 46.70
C ASP A 97 68.51 -31.42 46.51
N ASP A 98 69.83 -31.28 46.70
CA ASP A 98 70.77 -32.40 46.75
C ASP A 98 70.41 -33.29 47.93
N ALA A 99 69.65 -34.35 47.66
CA ALA A 99 69.24 -35.33 48.65
C ALA A 99 70.49 -36.06 49.18
N GLY A 100 70.97 -35.63 50.36
CA GLY A 100 72.21 -36.08 50.99
C GLY A 100 72.29 -37.59 51.16
N GLY A 101 72.93 -38.24 50.19
CA GLY A 101 73.30 -39.65 50.19
C GLY A 101 74.73 -39.79 49.68
N SER A 102 75.44 -40.82 50.15
CA SER A 102 76.83 -41.10 49.76
C SER A 102 76.98 -41.12 48.23
N GLY A 103 77.48 -40.02 47.66
CA GLY A 103 77.71 -39.93 46.24
C GLY A 103 78.97 -40.70 45.85
N TYR A 104 78.92 -41.36 44.70
CA TYR A 104 80.00 -42.21 44.21
C TYR A 104 80.84 -41.45 43.21
N ASP A 105 82.16 -41.56 43.34
CA ASP A 105 83.06 -41.14 42.28
C ASP A 105 83.06 -42.20 41.17
N LEU A 106 82.92 -41.77 39.92
CA LEU A 106 82.73 -42.62 38.75
C LEU A 106 83.80 -42.24 37.73
N ASN A 107 84.90 -42.97 37.75
CA ASN A 107 86.02 -42.78 36.81
C ASN A 107 86.36 -44.09 36.10
N PHE A 108 86.07 -44.13 34.79
CA PHE A 108 86.26 -45.25 33.88
C PHE A 108 86.92 -44.74 32.61
N GLU A 109 88.15 -45.17 32.33
CA GLU A 109 88.86 -44.82 31.10
C GLU A 109 88.89 -46.02 30.15
N ASN A 110 88.27 -45.87 28.98
CA ASN A 110 88.17 -46.88 27.91
C ASN A 110 87.70 -48.27 28.42
N ALA A 111 86.83 -48.30 29.42
CA ALA A 111 86.39 -49.52 30.06
C ALA A 111 85.32 -50.23 29.20
N PRO A 112 85.32 -51.58 29.09
CA PRO A 112 84.25 -52.32 28.42
C PRO A 112 82.89 -52.03 29.06
N VAL A 113 81.86 -51.83 28.23
CA VAL A 113 80.48 -51.54 28.68
C VAL A 113 79.99 -52.52 29.74
N ALA A 114 80.27 -53.82 29.57
CA ALA A 114 79.85 -54.84 30.52
C ALA A 114 80.48 -54.69 31.91
N THR A 115 81.70 -54.16 32.00
CA THR A 115 82.39 -53.89 33.27
C THR A 115 81.78 -52.66 33.96
N VAL A 116 81.56 -51.58 33.21
CA VAL A 116 80.92 -50.35 33.75
C VAL A 116 79.49 -50.64 34.22
N ALA A 117 78.72 -51.39 33.44
CA ALA A 117 77.37 -51.81 33.79
C ALA A 117 77.35 -52.70 35.05
N LYS A 118 78.31 -53.63 35.19
CA LYS A 118 78.45 -54.44 36.41
C LYS A 118 78.71 -53.59 37.65
N VAL A 119 79.65 -52.65 37.59
CA VAL A 119 79.99 -51.80 38.74
C VAL A 119 78.82 -50.89 39.12
N ILE A 120 78.18 -50.24 38.14
CA ILE A 120 77.11 -49.28 38.46
C ILE A 120 75.79 -49.98 38.82
N LEU A 121 75.33 -50.97 38.05
CA LEU A 121 74.07 -51.67 38.34
C LEU A 121 74.22 -52.68 39.49
N GLY A 122 75.30 -53.47 39.49
CA GLY A 122 75.58 -54.48 40.51
C GLY A 122 76.10 -53.86 41.79
N ASP A 123 77.33 -53.33 41.77
CA ASP A 123 78.06 -53.00 43.00
C ASP A 123 77.61 -51.68 43.68
N VAL A 124 77.17 -50.67 42.90
CA VAL A 124 76.71 -49.37 43.43
C VAL A 124 75.21 -49.35 43.74
N LEU A 125 74.38 -49.93 42.86
CA LEU A 125 72.92 -49.85 42.94
C LEU A 125 72.24 -51.14 43.46
N ASN A 126 72.95 -52.28 43.55
CA ASN A 126 72.40 -53.59 43.94
C ASN A 126 71.15 -54.01 43.11
N LEU A 127 71.15 -53.68 41.83
CA LEU A 127 70.07 -53.99 40.89
C LEU A 127 70.38 -55.24 40.08
N GLY A 128 69.37 -56.11 39.91
CA GLY A 128 69.45 -57.22 38.97
C GLY A 128 69.62 -56.70 37.55
N TYR A 129 70.63 -57.19 36.83
CA TYR A 129 70.89 -56.81 35.44
C TYR A 129 71.19 -58.02 34.55
N THR A 130 70.88 -57.89 33.25
CA THR A 130 71.21 -58.87 32.21
C THR A 130 71.87 -58.16 31.03
N ILE A 131 72.93 -58.76 30.47
CA ILE A 131 73.67 -58.19 29.34
C ILE A 131 73.49 -59.13 28.16
N ASP A 132 73.01 -58.61 27.03
CA ASP A 132 72.96 -59.37 25.79
C ASP A 132 74.37 -59.56 25.21
N PRO A 133 74.79 -60.77 24.78
CA PRO A 133 76.14 -61.02 24.26
C PRO A 133 76.50 -60.21 23.00
N ARG A 134 75.52 -59.55 22.37
CA ARG A 134 75.72 -58.63 21.24
C ARG A 134 76.20 -57.24 21.66
N VAL A 135 76.17 -56.91 22.94
CA VAL A 135 76.59 -55.59 23.48
C VAL A 135 78.12 -55.51 23.47
N GLN A 136 78.67 -54.84 22.46
CA GLN A 136 80.10 -54.57 22.31
C GLN A 136 80.35 -53.07 22.28
N GLY A 137 81.34 -52.61 23.04
CA GLY A 137 81.73 -51.20 23.11
C GLY A 137 82.58 -50.90 24.34
N THR A 138 83.33 -49.81 24.29
CA THR A 138 83.98 -49.20 25.45
C THR A 138 83.37 -47.84 25.76
N VAL A 139 83.48 -47.42 27.01
CA VAL A 139 82.96 -46.16 27.52
C VAL A 139 84.04 -45.46 28.33
N THR A 140 84.21 -44.16 28.07
CA THR A 140 84.92 -43.22 28.92
C THR A 140 83.91 -42.42 29.72
N LEU A 141 83.97 -42.52 31.05
CA LEU A 141 83.09 -41.78 31.97
C LEU A 141 83.93 -41.32 33.16
N ALA A 142 84.14 -40.02 33.29
CA ALA A 142 84.79 -39.41 34.44
C ALA A 142 83.86 -38.34 35.03
N SER A 143 83.50 -38.49 36.30
CA SER A 143 82.77 -37.47 37.06
C SER A 143 83.73 -36.67 37.95
N VAL A 144 83.60 -35.35 37.95
CA VAL A 144 84.36 -34.45 38.84
C VAL A 144 83.62 -34.18 40.15
N ARG A 145 82.33 -34.56 40.22
CA ARG A 145 81.48 -34.44 41.41
C ARG A 145 80.95 -35.83 41.81
N PRO A 146 80.83 -36.14 43.11
CA PRO A 146 80.28 -37.41 43.56
C PRO A 146 78.81 -37.52 43.11
N VAL A 147 78.47 -38.57 42.37
CA VAL A 147 77.15 -38.73 41.73
C VAL A 147 76.18 -39.43 42.69
N SER A 148 74.97 -38.91 42.84
CA SER A 148 73.94 -39.52 43.69
C SER A 148 73.49 -40.89 43.14
N LYS A 149 72.92 -41.75 43.99
CA LYS A 149 72.37 -43.04 43.55
C LYS A 149 71.24 -42.91 42.52
N ALA A 150 70.49 -41.81 42.55
CA ALA A 150 69.43 -41.55 41.56
C ALA A 150 70.03 -41.13 40.21
N ASP A 151 71.05 -40.28 40.24
CA ASP A 151 71.68 -39.74 39.03
C ASP A 151 72.63 -40.72 38.36
N ALA A 152 73.25 -41.63 39.12
CA ALA A 152 74.17 -42.66 38.60
C ALA A 152 73.53 -43.50 37.48
N LEU A 153 72.22 -43.73 37.54
CA LEU A 153 71.47 -44.47 36.52
C LEU A 153 71.30 -43.64 35.23
N TYR A 154 70.95 -42.36 35.33
CA TYR A 154 70.87 -41.44 34.17
C TYR A 154 72.24 -41.16 33.54
N VAL A 155 73.29 -41.08 34.35
CA VAL A 155 74.68 -40.94 33.89
C VAL A 155 75.13 -42.20 33.15
N LEU A 156 74.85 -43.39 33.69
CA LEU A 156 75.06 -44.67 33.00
C LEU A 156 74.27 -44.72 31.67
N GLU A 157 72.99 -44.35 31.65
CA GLU A 157 72.16 -44.35 30.44
C GLU A 157 72.73 -43.42 29.35
N ASN A 158 73.16 -42.21 29.70
CA ASN A 158 73.84 -41.31 28.77
C ASN A 158 75.15 -41.89 28.22
N ALA A 159 75.94 -42.56 29.06
CA ALA A 159 77.21 -43.17 28.66
C ALA A 159 77.03 -44.42 27.79
N LEU A 160 76.02 -45.26 28.09
CA LEU A 160 75.60 -46.38 27.25
C LEU A 160 75.11 -45.92 25.88
N ARG A 161 74.33 -44.82 25.83
CA ARG A 161 73.86 -44.23 24.57
C ARG A 161 75.00 -43.82 23.65
N MET A 162 76.12 -43.30 24.19
CA MET A 162 77.31 -42.95 23.41
C MET A 162 77.98 -44.18 22.77
N SER A 163 77.92 -45.34 23.40
CA SER A 163 78.43 -46.61 22.85
C SER A 163 77.40 -47.38 22.00
N GLY A 164 76.23 -46.80 21.72
CA GLY A 164 75.18 -47.44 20.92
C GLY A 164 74.38 -48.52 21.67
N VAL A 165 74.38 -48.47 23.00
CA VAL A 165 73.72 -49.43 23.89
C VAL A 165 72.53 -48.76 24.58
N ALA A 166 71.40 -49.45 24.61
CA ALA A 166 70.19 -49.02 25.30
C ALA A 166 70.00 -49.81 26.59
N LEU A 167 69.58 -49.11 27.64
CA LEU A 167 69.19 -49.69 28.92
C LEU A 167 67.66 -49.86 28.94
N VAL A 168 67.16 -51.07 28.83
CA VAL A 168 65.71 -51.36 28.86
C VAL A 168 65.33 -51.93 30.22
N ARG A 169 64.26 -51.42 30.83
CA ARG A 169 63.76 -51.92 32.11
C ARG A 169 62.74 -53.05 31.89
N ASP A 170 62.95 -54.17 32.55
CA ASP A 170 62.01 -55.31 32.61
C ASP A 170 61.45 -55.46 34.04
N ARG A 171 60.46 -56.33 34.24
CA ARG A 171 59.77 -56.57 35.52
C ARG A 171 60.67 -57.10 36.63
N THR A 172 61.84 -57.64 36.29
CA THR A 172 62.77 -58.33 37.21
C THR A 172 64.15 -57.69 37.30
N GLY A 173 64.43 -56.63 36.51
CA GLY A 173 65.74 -55.99 36.46
C GLY A 173 65.93 -55.15 35.20
N TYR A 174 67.17 -54.73 34.95
CA TYR A 174 67.56 -53.99 33.75
C TYR A 174 68.22 -54.91 32.72
N ARG A 175 67.94 -54.70 31.42
CA ARG A 175 68.56 -55.42 30.31
C ARG A 175 69.31 -54.44 29.40
N LEU A 176 70.56 -54.74 29.11
CA LEU A 176 71.35 -54.00 28.13
C LEU A 176 71.17 -54.64 26.76
N LEU A 177 70.76 -53.83 25.78
CA LEU A 177 70.50 -54.22 24.39
C LEU A 177 71.21 -53.28 23.42
N PRO A 178 71.58 -53.71 22.20
CA PRO A 178 71.97 -52.78 21.14
C PRO A 178 70.83 -51.81 20.84
N ALA A 179 71.13 -50.52 20.68
CA ALA A 179 70.13 -49.46 20.48
C ALA A 179 69.07 -49.71 19.38
N PRO A 180 69.36 -50.32 18.21
CA PRO A 180 68.31 -50.57 17.20
C PRO A 180 67.38 -51.74 17.55
N GLU A 181 67.76 -52.64 18.46
CA GLU A 181 66.93 -53.78 18.93
C GLU A 181 66.16 -53.42 20.22
N ALA A 182 66.30 -52.20 20.72
CA ALA A 182 65.62 -51.71 21.91
C ALA A 182 64.15 -51.35 21.60
N GLY A 183 63.25 -52.29 21.89
CA GLY A 183 61.81 -52.07 21.79
C GLY A 183 61.28 -50.97 22.72
N PRO A 184 59.98 -50.60 22.61
CA PRO A 184 59.34 -49.75 23.60
C PRO A 184 59.31 -50.48 24.94
N GLY A 185 60.10 -49.99 25.90
CA GLY A 185 60.24 -50.61 27.22
C GLY A 185 59.07 -50.31 28.16
N GLY A 186 59.38 -49.91 29.39
CA GLY A 186 58.36 -49.61 30.41
C GLY A 186 57.40 -48.49 29.98
N ILE A 187 56.13 -48.57 30.39
CA ILE A 187 55.17 -47.47 30.26
C ILE A 187 55.08 -46.76 31.61
N ASP A 188 55.58 -45.53 31.65
CA ASP A 188 55.54 -44.68 32.83
C ASP A 188 54.21 -43.95 32.88
N ARG A 189 53.45 -44.24 33.94
CA ARG A 189 52.09 -43.71 34.16
C ARG A 189 52.06 -42.32 34.81
N SER A 190 53.23 -41.73 35.05
CA SER A 190 53.38 -40.41 35.67
C SER A 190 54.15 -39.48 34.73
N ALA A 191 54.02 -38.16 34.94
CA ALA A 191 54.81 -37.17 34.21
C ALA A 191 56.31 -37.20 34.59
N ASN A 192 56.70 -37.89 35.65
CA ASN A 192 58.11 -38.13 35.94
C ASN A 192 58.59 -39.26 35.02
N ALA A 193 59.55 -38.96 34.15
CA ALA A 193 60.24 -39.99 33.38
C ALA A 193 61.18 -40.77 34.29
N GLU A 194 60.96 -42.07 34.45
CA GLU A 194 61.92 -42.98 35.09
C GLU A 194 63.00 -43.39 34.09
N ALA A 195 64.17 -43.75 34.63
CA ALA A 195 65.38 -44.02 33.86
C ALA A 195 65.31 -45.34 33.06
N GLY A 196 65.97 -45.35 31.90
CA GLY A 196 65.87 -46.42 30.92
C GLY A 196 64.83 -46.17 29.82
N GLN A 197 64.88 -47.00 28.78
CA GLN A 197 64.04 -46.86 27.60
C GLN A 197 62.58 -47.21 27.89
N GLY A 198 61.68 -46.30 27.54
CA GLY A 198 60.26 -46.40 27.89
C GLY A 198 59.37 -45.37 27.19
N ILE A 199 58.12 -45.29 27.63
CA ILE A 199 57.08 -44.39 27.12
C ILE A 199 56.45 -43.63 28.30
N THR A 200 56.49 -42.29 28.27
CA THR A 200 55.74 -41.41 29.18
C THR A 200 54.55 -40.80 28.46
N VAL A 201 53.40 -40.69 29.15
CA VAL A 201 52.21 -40.00 28.63
C VAL A 201 52.00 -38.71 29.41
N VAL A 202 52.12 -37.56 28.73
CA VAL A 202 51.94 -36.22 29.32
C VAL A 202 50.53 -35.70 29.01
N PRO A 203 49.67 -35.43 30.01
CA PRO A 203 48.39 -34.76 29.80
C PRO A 203 48.56 -33.24 29.69
N LEU A 204 47.87 -32.62 28.73
CA LEU A 204 47.93 -31.18 28.45
C LEU A 204 46.60 -30.49 28.79
N ARG A 205 46.65 -29.31 29.40
CA ARG A 205 45.49 -28.60 29.94
C ARG A 205 45.08 -27.35 29.17
N TYR A 206 46.03 -26.59 28.64
CA TYR A 206 45.79 -25.26 28.08
C TYR A 206 46.05 -25.19 26.57
N VAL A 207 47.00 -25.98 26.08
CA VAL A 207 47.35 -26.07 24.66
C VAL A 207 47.02 -27.46 24.10
N SER A 208 46.71 -27.54 22.80
CA SER A 208 46.44 -28.82 22.16
C SER A 208 47.71 -29.62 21.86
N ALA A 209 47.65 -30.94 22.01
CA ALA A 209 48.78 -31.85 21.75
C ALA A 209 49.36 -31.70 20.33
N GLN A 210 48.52 -31.41 19.34
CA GLN A 210 48.94 -31.16 17.96
C GLN A 210 49.74 -29.86 17.80
N ASN A 211 49.41 -28.81 18.56
CA ASN A 211 50.11 -27.54 18.50
C ASN A 211 51.47 -27.63 19.22
N ILE A 212 51.53 -28.30 20.38
CA ILE A 212 52.81 -28.56 21.07
C ILE A 212 53.71 -29.49 20.24
N PHE A 213 53.17 -30.54 19.61
CA PHE A 213 53.96 -31.42 18.75
C PHE A 213 54.63 -30.66 17.59
N LYS A 214 53.88 -29.80 16.87
CA LYS A 214 54.44 -28.94 15.81
C LYS A 214 55.51 -27.96 16.32
N LEU A 215 55.34 -27.47 17.55
CA LEU A 215 56.30 -26.56 18.18
C LEU A 215 57.61 -27.29 18.51
N LEU A 216 57.53 -28.50 19.07
CA LEU A 216 58.69 -29.32 19.45
C LEU A 216 59.47 -29.88 18.25
N ASP A 217 58.76 -30.22 17.16
CA ASP A 217 59.37 -30.59 15.87
C ASP A 217 60.25 -29.45 15.32
N ALA A 218 59.75 -28.20 15.40
CA ALA A 218 60.52 -27.01 15.03
C ALA A 218 61.72 -26.73 15.95
N PHE A 219 61.73 -27.24 17.19
CA PHE A 219 62.88 -27.20 18.10
C PHE A 219 63.84 -28.39 17.96
N GLY A 220 63.64 -29.27 16.96
CA GLY A 220 64.60 -30.32 16.61
C GLY A 220 64.53 -31.58 17.47
N VAL A 221 63.51 -31.73 18.32
CA VAL A 221 63.25 -33.01 19.02
C VAL A 221 62.71 -33.99 17.99
N LYS A 222 63.41 -35.11 17.77
CA LYS A 222 63.12 -36.08 16.69
C LYS A 222 61.65 -36.50 16.67
N ALA A 223 60.93 -36.21 15.59
CA ALA A 223 59.51 -36.58 15.44
C ALA A 223 59.20 -38.07 15.71
N SER A 224 60.15 -38.98 15.49
CA SER A 224 60.02 -40.41 15.75
C SER A 224 59.88 -40.78 17.24
N THR A 225 60.22 -39.89 18.19
CA THR A 225 60.12 -40.13 19.64
C THR A 225 58.84 -39.57 20.27
N MET A 226 57.94 -38.96 19.48
CA MET A 226 56.75 -38.28 20.01
C MET A 226 55.49 -38.61 19.20
N ARG A 227 54.36 -38.83 19.88
CA ARG A 227 53.06 -39.05 19.23
C ARG A 227 51.94 -38.27 19.95
N PRO A 228 51.31 -37.28 19.29
CA PRO A 228 50.16 -36.58 19.85
C PRO A 228 48.88 -37.42 19.75
N ASP A 229 48.14 -37.55 20.85
CA ASP A 229 46.77 -38.04 20.91
C ASP A 229 45.82 -36.85 21.11
N SER A 230 45.18 -36.43 20.02
CA SER A 230 44.21 -35.33 20.03
C SER A 230 42.93 -35.64 20.81
N ALA A 231 42.55 -36.91 20.95
CA ALA A 231 41.26 -37.31 21.55
C ALA A 231 41.31 -37.21 23.07
N ARG A 232 42.48 -37.44 23.67
CA ARG A 232 42.71 -37.32 25.12
C ARG A 232 43.51 -36.06 25.51
N ASN A 233 43.90 -35.26 24.53
CA ASN A 233 44.86 -34.16 24.65
C ASN A 233 46.13 -34.55 25.42
N THR A 234 46.69 -35.72 25.07
CA THR A 234 47.94 -36.22 25.65
C THR A 234 49.04 -36.24 24.60
N LEU A 235 50.28 -36.05 25.03
CA LEU A 235 51.47 -36.23 24.21
C LEU A 235 52.25 -37.42 24.73
N ILE A 236 52.40 -38.44 23.90
CA ILE A 236 53.13 -39.67 24.21
C ILE A 236 54.59 -39.45 23.79
N VAL A 237 55.53 -39.62 24.72
CA VAL A 237 56.97 -39.44 24.48
C VAL A 237 57.68 -40.76 24.75
N SER A 238 58.39 -41.30 23.75
CA SER A 238 59.08 -42.59 23.79
C SER A 238 60.58 -42.43 23.52
N GLY A 239 61.43 -42.96 24.39
CA GLY A 239 62.89 -42.79 24.26
C GLY A 239 63.64 -43.21 25.51
N SER A 240 64.89 -42.76 25.64
CA SER A 240 65.70 -42.88 26.86
C SER A 240 65.06 -42.09 28.02
N GLY A 241 65.40 -42.43 29.26
CA GLY A 241 64.95 -41.69 30.44
C GLY A 241 65.37 -40.22 30.41
N THR A 242 66.60 -39.93 29.96
CA THR A 242 67.14 -38.56 29.89
C THR A 242 66.48 -37.73 28.79
N ASP A 243 66.24 -38.29 27.60
CA ASP A 243 65.56 -37.59 26.50
C ASP A 243 64.06 -37.38 26.78
N ARG A 244 63.43 -38.32 27.51
CA ARG A 244 62.04 -38.16 27.97
C ARG A 244 61.93 -37.10 29.06
N ALA A 245 62.83 -37.08 30.05
CA ALA A 245 62.79 -36.08 31.12
C ALA A 245 62.87 -34.64 30.59
N THR A 246 63.80 -34.37 29.66
CA THR A 246 63.95 -33.05 29.04
C THR A 246 62.76 -32.68 28.15
N ALA A 247 62.20 -33.64 27.39
CA ALA A 247 61.00 -33.43 26.61
C ALA A 247 59.78 -33.08 27.49
N VAL A 248 59.55 -33.80 28.60
CA VAL A 248 58.42 -33.52 29.51
C VAL A 248 58.53 -32.14 30.14
N ASP A 249 59.70 -31.75 30.63
CA ASP A 249 59.93 -30.43 31.23
C ASP A 249 59.66 -29.30 30.21
N THR A 250 60.17 -29.48 28.98
CA THR A 250 59.91 -28.57 27.86
C THR A 250 58.41 -28.48 27.55
N ILE A 251 57.70 -29.62 27.49
CA ILE A 251 56.26 -29.68 27.24
C ILE A 251 55.47 -28.89 28.31
N LEU A 252 55.80 -29.10 29.59
CA LEU A 252 55.15 -28.44 30.71
C LEU A 252 55.43 -26.93 30.73
N SER A 253 56.61 -26.49 30.26
CA SER A 253 56.92 -25.06 30.10
C SER A 253 56.02 -24.35 29.06
N PHE A 254 55.57 -25.07 28.02
CA PHE A 254 54.74 -24.53 26.95
C PHE A 254 53.22 -24.65 27.20
N ASP A 255 52.77 -25.53 28.10
CA ASP A 255 51.35 -25.65 28.49
C ASP A 255 50.93 -24.55 29.48
N ALA A 256 51.05 -23.30 29.04
CA ALA A 256 50.66 -22.11 29.79
C ALA A 256 49.26 -21.61 29.40
N ASP A 257 48.53 -21.10 30.39
CA ASP A 257 47.20 -20.50 30.18
C ASP A 257 47.29 -19.19 29.38
N TRP A 258 46.82 -19.22 28.13
CA TRP A 258 46.83 -18.09 27.21
C TRP A 258 45.94 -16.91 27.64
N MET A 259 45.02 -17.11 28.59
CA MET A 259 44.18 -16.05 29.16
C MET A 259 44.90 -15.28 30.29
N ARG A 260 45.97 -15.83 30.89
CA ARG A 260 46.75 -15.12 31.91
C ARG A 260 47.38 -13.86 31.29
N GLY A 261 47.13 -12.73 31.93
CA GLY A 261 47.57 -11.41 31.45
C GLY A 261 46.60 -10.71 30.49
N GLN A 262 45.50 -11.34 30.05
CA GLN A 262 44.47 -10.67 29.25
C GLN A 262 43.42 -9.99 30.13
N SER A 263 43.04 -8.77 29.76
CA SER A 263 41.92 -8.04 30.35
C SER A 263 40.67 -8.22 29.48
N ILE A 264 39.55 -8.59 30.09
CA ILE A 264 38.29 -8.92 29.41
C ILE A 264 37.17 -8.03 29.97
N GLY A 265 36.41 -7.38 29.09
CA GLY A 265 35.24 -6.58 29.45
C GLY A 265 34.02 -6.96 28.63
N ILE A 266 32.88 -7.20 29.30
CA ILE A 266 31.57 -7.33 28.64
C ILE A 266 30.82 -6.02 28.86
N ILE A 267 30.58 -5.25 27.80
CA ILE A 267 29.88 -3.96 27.85
C ILE A 267 28.51 -4.10 27.16
N PRO A 268 27.38 -3.93 27.88
CA PRO A 268 26.07 -3.88 27.26
C PRO A 268 25.85 -2.53 26.55
N VAL A 269 25.20 -2.58 25.40
CA VAL A 269 24.76 -1.41 24.63
C VAL A 269 23.25 -1.24 24.79
N ARG A 270 22.77 0.00 24.77
CA ARG A 270 21.38 0.35 25.14
C ARG A 270 20.54 0.82 23.97
N ASN A 271 21.15 1.61 23.09
CA ASN A 271 20.44 2.40 22.10
C ASN A 271 20.72 1.89 20.68
N SER A 272 21.73 1.07 20.47
CA SER A 272 22.16 0.55 19.16
C SER A 272 22.44 -0.96 19.20
N THR A 273 22.51 -1.60 18.04
CA THR A 273 22.82 -3.04 17.89
C THR A 273 24.34 -3.29 17.88
N PRO A 274 24.80 -4.46 18.36
CA PRO A 274 26.24 -4.69 18.55
C PRO A 274 26.99 -5.03 17.26
N GLU A 275 26.36 -5.57 16.21
CA GLU A 275 27.04 -5.86 14.94
C GLU A 275 27.60 -4.61 14.22
N PRO A 276 26.80 -3.56 13.92
CA PRO A 276 27.32 -2.36 13.25
C PRO A 276 28.38 -1.66 14.10
N LEU A 277 28.15 -1.53 15.41
CA LEU A 277 29.10 -0.93 16.35
C LEU A 277 30.47 -1.62 16.33
N VAL A 278 30.54 -2.95 16.25
CA VAL A 278 31.84 -3.65 16.14
C VAL A 278 32.56 -3.24 14.86
N SER A 279 31.86 -3.16 13.73
CA SER A 279 32.47 -2.74 12.46
C SER A 279 32.97 -1.28 12.45
N GLU A 280 32.33 -0.40 13.22
CA GLU A 280 32.77 0.99 13.40
C GLU A 280 33.92 1.10 14.40
N LEU A 281 33.85 0.38 15.52
CA LEU A 281 34.90 0.31 16.53
C LEU A 281 36.19 -0.27 15.95
N GLU A 282 36.10 -1.29 15.09
CA GLU A 282 37.26 -1.81 14.35
C GLU A 282 37.87 -0.73 13.45
N LYS A 283 37.07 -0.03 12.62
CA LYS A 283 37.56 1.08 11.78
C LYS A 283 38.20 2.20 12.60
N ILE A 284 37.58 2.61 13.72
CA ILE A 284 38.08 3.69 14.60
C ILE A 284 39.36 3.28 15.33
N MET A 285 39.52 2.00 15.68
CA MET A 285 40.69 1.49 16.42
C MET A 285 41.82 0.97 15.51
N ASP A 286 41.56 0.74 14.22
CA ASP A 286 42.56 0.44 13.18
C ASP A 286 43.10 1.70 12.50
N SER A 287 42.27 2.77 12.40
CA SER A 287 42.72 4.10 11.94
C SER A 287 43.50 4.91 12.99
N GLY A 288 43.77 4.33 14.17
CA GLY A 288 44.63 4.90 15.19
C GLY A 288 46.12 4.70 14.91
N GLU A 289 46.94 5.68 15.30
CA GLU A 289 48.38 5.73 15.05
C GLU A 289 49.13 4.46 15.53
N GLY A 290 49.56 3.63 14.56
CA GLY A 290 50.27 2.36 14.79
C GLY A 290 49.45 1.11 14.44
N GLY A 291 49.26 0.85 13.14
CA GLY A 291 48.45 -0.25 12.57
C GLY A 291 48.98 -1.67 12.81
N LEU A 292 48.98 -2.12 14.08
CA LEU A 292 49.29 -3.49 14.52
C LEU A 292 48.29 -3.98 15.60
N SER A 293 47.11 -3.34 15.70
CA SER A 293 46.16 -3.54 16.80
C SER A 293 45.34 -4.85 16.72
N GLN A 294 45.26 -5.51 15.56
CA GLN A 294 44.48 -6.75 15.32
C GLN A 294 44.77 -7.92 16.28
N ASN A 295 45.93 -7.94 16.96
CA ASN A 295 46.30 -8.96 17.95
C ASN A 295 46.41 -8.42 19.39
N VAL A 296 46.10 -7.14 19.58
CA VAL A 296 46.15 -6.41 20.87
C VAL A 296 44.74 -6.13 21.40
N LEU A 297 43.76 -5.97 20.50
CA LEU A 297 42.37 -5.71 20.82
C LEU A 297 41.48 -6.58 19.92
N LYS A 298 40.55 -7.35 20.50
CA LYS A 298 39.54 -8.12 19.78
C LYS A 298 38.15 -7.74 20.27
N PHE A 299 37.25 -7.51 19.32
CA PHE A 299 35.84 -7.26 19.54
C PHE A 299 35.03 -8.49 19.15
N GLN A 300 34.01 -8.82 19.93
CA GLN A 300 33.06 -9.88 19.61
C GLN A 300 31.65 -9.42 20.02
N ALA A 301 30.75 -9.30 19.05
CA ALA A 301 29.35 -9.04 19.32
C ALA A 301 28.69 -10.28 19.98
N ILE A 302 27.88 -10.05 21.00
CA ILE A 302 27.00 -11.04 21.63
C ILE A 302 25.56 -10.51 21.55
N SER A 303 24.95 -10.68 20.37
CA SER A 303 23.64 -10.12 20.03
C SER A 303 22.53 -10.53 21.02
N ARG A 304 22.57 -11.77 21.53
CA ARG A 304 21.63 -12.29 22.55
C ARG A 304 21.64 -11.51 23.87
N LEU A 305 22.76 -10.89 24.23
CA LEU A 305 22.91 -10.10 25.46
C LEU A 305 22.91 -8.59 25.19
N ASN A 306 22.70 -8.17 23.94
CA ASN A 306 22.94 -6.82 23.43
C ASN A 306 24.25 -6.24 23.98
N SER A 307 25.35 -6.99 23.86
CA SER A 307 26.64 -6.62 24.47
C SER A 307 27.82 -6.90 23.57
N ILE A 308 28.89 -6.13 23.78
CA ILE A 308 30.17 -6.25 23.10
C ILE A 308 31.18 -6.81 24.10
N LEU A 309 31.77 -7.95 23.75
CA LEU A 309 32.93 -8.52 24.44
C LEU A 309 34.19 -7.88 23.86
N VAL A 310 34.98 -7.26 24.73
CA VAL A 310 36.27 -6.64 24.43
C VAL A 310 37.36 -7.42 25.13
N VAL A 311 38.31 -7.96 24.37
CA VAL A 311 39.48 -8.68 24.89
C VAL A 311 40.74 -7.90 24.53
N SER A 312 41.58 -7.58 25.50
CA SER A 312 42.86 -6.89 25.24
C SER A 312 44.01 -7.37 26.12
N ARG A 313 45.21 -7.37 25.55
CA ARG A 313 46.46 -7.64 26.29
C ARG A 313 46.92 -6.47 27.18
N LYS A 314 46.32 -5.27 27.06
CA LYS A 314 46.63 -4.12 27.94
C LYS A 314 45.33 -3.48 28.46
N PRO A 315 45.21 -3.19 29.78
CA PRO A 315 44.00 -2.63 30.35
C PRO A 315 43.67 -1.21 29.82
N GLU A 316 44.67 -0.46 29.35
CA GLU A 316 44.46 0.89 28.81
C GLU A 316 43.66 0.91 27.49
N TYR A 317 43.79 -0.12 26.63
CA TYR A 317 42.96 -0.20 25.41
C TYR A 317 41.51 -0.57 25.74
N LEU A 318 41.27 -1.36 26.80
CA LEU A 318 39.92 -1.67 27.28
C LEU A 318 39.20 -0.40 27.76
N LYS A 319 39.87 0.48 28.53
CA LYS A 319 39.32 1.79 28.94
C LYS A 319 39.00 2.70 27.75
N ARG A 320 39.86 2.72 26.73
CA ARG A 320 39.63 3.48 25.48
C ARG A 320 38.43 2.93 24.71
N ALA A 321 38.35 1.61 24.52
CA ALA A 321 37.22 0.95 23.87
C ALA A 321 35.89 1.25 24.59
N MET A 322 35.86 1.17 25.93
CA MET A 322 34.68 1.52 26.72
C MET A 322 34.25 2.98 26.52
N THR A 323 35.20 3.91 26.40
CA THR A 323 34.91 5.34 26.16
C THR A 323 34.30 5.56 24.77
N TRP A 324 34.77 4.83 23.75
CA TRP A 324 34.19 4.88 22.40
C TRP A 324 32.80 4.24 22.33
N ILE A 325 32.61 3.06 22.93
CA ILE A 325 31.28 2.41 23.04
C ILE A 325 30.27 3.36 23.71
N ALA A 326 30.64 3.99 24.82
CA ALA A 326 29.77 4.95 25.54
C ALA A 326 29.56 6.30 24.82
N ARG A 327 30.26 6.57 23.72
CA ARG A 327 30.02 7.71 22.82
C ARG A 327 29.11 7.33 21.67
N LEU A 328 29.35 6.17 21.04
CA LEU A 328 28.56 5.66 19.91
C LEU A 328 27.14 5.25 20.33
N ASP A 329 26.97 4.63 21.51
CA ASP A 329 25.66 4.21 22.05
C ASP A 329 24.72 5.37 22.45
N LYS A 330 25.07 6.64 22.16
CA LYS A 330 24.25 7.82 22.49
C LYS A 330 23.43 8.36 21.33
N SER A 331 23.75 8.00 20.10
CA SER A 331 23.10 8.56 18.90
C SER A 331 22.74 7.45 17.94
N ASP A 332 21.57 6.83 18.16
CA ASP A 332 20.99 5.98 17.14
C ASP A 332 20.26 6.85 16.10
N THR A 333 20.96 7.12 14.99
CA THR A 333 20.40 7.78 13.81
C THR A 333 19.67 6.81 12.88
N ASP A 334 19.85 5.50 13.07
CA ASP A 334 19.25 4.43 12.25
C ASP A 334 18.02 3.78 12.91
N ALA A 335 17.72 4.10 14.17
CA ALA A 335 16.46 3.80 14.85
C ALA A 335 15.27 4.32 14.02
N ALA A 336 14.68 3.43 13.23
CA ALA A 336 13.43 3.68 12.58
C ALA A 336 12.32 3.75 13.64
N ASN A 337 11.74 4.94 13.83
CA ASN A 337 10.64 5.16 14.76
C ASN A 337 9.32 5.29 13.97
N MET A 338 8.20 4.95 14.60
CA MET A 338 6.88 5.12 14.01
C MET A 338 6.21 6.38 14.55
N GLN A 339 5.72 7.25 13.67
CA GLN A 339 4.82 8.35 14.07
C GLN A 339 3.57 8.38 13.18
N SER A 340 2.48 8.87 13.76
CA SER A 340 1.20 9.10 13.10
C SER A 340 0.98 10.59 12.81
N TYR A 341 0.62 10.90 11.56
CA TYR A 341 0.25 12.24 11.13
C TYR A 341 -1.23 12.26 10.70
N PRO A 342 -2.15 12.87 11.47
CA PRO A 342 -3.54 13.02 11.06
C PRO A 342 -3.65 14.04 9.91
N LEU A 343 -4.43 13.72 8.87
CA LEU A 343 -4.70 14.61 7.74
C LEU A 343 -5.97 15.43 7.97
N ARG A 344 -5.95 16.69 7.53
CA ARG A 344 -7.05 17.66 7.71
C ARG A 344 -7.94 17.79 6.48
N TYR A 345 -7.38 17.65 5.28
CA TYR A 345 -8.08 17.86 4.01
C TYR A 345 -7.92 16.68 3.05
N GLY A 346 -6.73 16.07 3.01
CA GLY A 346 -6.44 14.91 2.17
C GLY A 346 -7.00 13.59 2.71
N ASN A 347 -7.25 12.64 1.81
CA ASN A 347 -7.56 11.25 2.18
C ASN A 347 -6.26 10.43 2.35
N SER A 348 -6.12 9.71 3.46
CA SER A 348 -4.89 8.97 3.78
C SER A 348 -4.49 7.93 2.73
N LYS A 349 -5.45 7.20 2.13
CA LYS A 349 -5.17 6.22 1.06
C LYS A 349 -4.54 6.88 -0.17
N GLN A 350 -5.05 8.05 -0.57
CA GLN A 350 -4.55 8.78 -1.74
C GLN A 350 -3.20 9.45 -1.48
N VAL A 351 -3.03 10.11 -0.33
CA VAL A 351 -1.78 10.80 0.01
C VAL A 351 -0.62 9.81 0.21
N VAL A 352 -0.88 8.63 0.79
CA VAL A 352 0.14 7.58 0.93
C VAL A 352 0.54 6.96 -0.40
N ALA A 353 -0.39 6.79 -1.35
CA ALA A 353 -0.05 6.33 -2.70
C ALA A 353 0.94 7.32 -3.37
N LEU A 354 0.65 8.61 -3.31
CA LEU A 354 1.50 9.68 -3.85
C LEU A 354 2.87 9.76 -3.13
N LEU A 355 2.90 9.64 -1.80
CA LEU A 355 4.14 9.63 -1.02
C LEU A 355 5.03 8.42 -1.35
N ASN A 356 4.44 7.23 -1.52
CA ASN A 356 5.19 6.04 -1.91
C ASN A 356 5.81 6.20 -3.31
N GLU A 357 5.02 6.67 -4.28
CA GLU A 357 5.48 6.95 -5.65
C GLU A 357 6.63 7.97 -5.68
N MET A 358 6.48 9.08 -4.95
CA MET A 358 7.47 10.16 -4.90
C MET A 358 8.77 9.78 -4.18
N LEU A 359 8.67 9.07 -3.04
CA LEU A 359 9.74 9.05 -2.04
C LEU A 359 10.46 7.70 -1.96
N ILE A 360 9.71 6.61 -2.08
CA ILE A 360 10.24 5.23 -2.14
C ILE A 360 10.57 4.86 -3.59
N GLY A 361 10.02 5.63 -4.55
CA GLY A 361 10.09 5.37 -5.98
C GLY A 361 9.10 4.28 -6.41
N PRO A 362 8.89 4.10 -7.72
CA PRO A 362 8.03 3.04 -8.23
C PRO A 362 8.70 1.67 -8.03
N SER A 363 8.52 1.09 -6.84
CA SER A 363 8.83 -0.32 -6.60
C SER A 363 8.02 -1.15 -7.60
N SER A 364 8.69 -2.06 -8.33
CA SER A 364 8.12 -2.83 -9.45
C SER A 364 7.09 -3.90 -9.05
N GLY A 365 6.47 -3.77 -7.87
CA GLY A 365 5.22 -4.44 -7.51
C GLY A 365 4.05 -3.49 -7.75
N GLY A 366 3.26 -3.74 -8.80
CA GLY A 366 2.18 -2.86 -9.23
C GLY A 366 1.08 -2.70 -8.19
N PHE A 367 1.12 -1.62 -7.41
CA PHE A 367 -0.02 -1.15 -6.63
C PHE A 367 -1.05 -0.53 -7.58
N SER A 368 -1.96 -1.37 -8.09
CA SER A 368 -3.12 -0.89 -8.84
C SER A 368 -3.96 0.03 -7.95
N LEU A 369 -4.19 1.26 -8.43
CA LEU A 369 -5.18 2.17 -7.88
C LEU A 369 -6.58 1.57 -8.10
N ASP A 370 -7.01 0.76 -7.13
CA ASP A 370 -8.38 0.29 -6.85
C ASP A 370 -9.43 0.71 -7.88
N SER A 371 -9.43 0.01 -9.04
CA SER A 371 -10.49 0.13 -10.04
C SER A 371 -11.80 -0.27 -9.40
N ALA A 372 -12.81 0.60 -9.46
CA ALA A 372 -14.14 0.40 -8.87
C ALA A 372 -14.97 -0.67 -9.61
N SER A 373 -14.46 -1.90 -9.68
CA SER A 373 -15.01 -3.05 -10.41
C SER A 373 -14.95 -4.35 -9.59
N SER A 374 -14.96 -4.26 -8.26
CA SER A 374 -14.98 -5.42 -7.36
C SER A 374 -16.00 -5.31 -6.22
N GLN A 375 -17.06 -4.54 -6.42
CA GLN A 375 -18.33 -4.76 -5.70
C GLN A 375 -19.15 -5.81 -6.45
N ILE A 376 -18.91 -7.09 -6.12
CA ILE A 376 -19.77 -8.19 -6.55
C ILE A 376 -20.70 -8.52 -5.38
N SER A 377 -22.01 -8.55 -5.63
CA SER A 377 -23.01 -8.91 -4.61
C SER A 377 -22.83 -10.37 -4.15
N PRO A 378 -23.00 -10.70 -2.85
CA PRO A 378 -22.85 -12.07 -2.38
C PRO A 378 -23.93 -12.99 -2.97
N GLY A 379 -23.55 -13.87 -3.92
CA GLY A 379 -24.49 -14.83 -4.51
C GLY A 379 -24.13 -15.41 -5.88
N GLY A 380 -23.11 -14.89 -6.57
CA GLY A 380 -22.70 -15.38 -7.90
C GLY A 380 -21.35 -16.09 -7.90
N GLY A 381 -21.34 -17.43 -7.93
CA GLY A 381 -20.11 -18.21 -8.03
C GLY A 381 -19.61 -18.34 -9.48
N VAL A 382 -18.55 -17.61 -9.83
CA VAL A 382 -17.79 -17.81 -11.08
C VAL A 382 -16.29 -17.78 -10.79
N SER A 383 -15.61 -18.89 -11.03
CA SER A 383 -14.16 -19.03 -10.81
C SER A 383 -13.37 -18.37 -11.93
N VAL A 384 -12.68 -17.26 -11.65
CA VAL A 384 -11.73 -16.64 -12.58
C VAL A 384 -10.30 -17.08 -12.28
N SER A 385 -9.81 -18.03 -13.07
CA SER A 385 -8.42 -18.51 -13.01
C SER A 385 -7.46 -17.49 -13.63
N SER A 386 -6.58 -16.91 -12.82
CA SER A 386 -5.57 -15.94 -13.28
C SER A 386 -4.34 -16.65 -13.86
N SER A 387 -4.32 -16.87 -15.18
CA SER A 387 -3.11 -17.27 -15.91
C SER A 387 -2.55 -16.10 -16.72
N ALA A 388 -1.50 -15.46 -16.21
CA ALA A 388 -0.74 -14.48 -16.99
C ALA A 388 0.19 -15.19 -17.97
N ASN A 389 -0.02 -14.99 -19.28
CA ASN A 389 1.03 -14.77 -20.30
C ASN A 389 0.43 -14.65 -21.72
N ASN A 390 1.18 -13.97 -22.60
CA ASN A 390 0.91 -13.73 -24.03
C ASN A 390 -0.29 -12.85 -24.40
N SER A 391 -0.04 -11.54 -24.46
CA SER A 391 -0.81 -10.57 -25.23
C SER A 391 -0.11 -10.25 -26.57
N VAL A 392 -0.38 -11.03 -27.63
CA VAL A 392 -0.23 -10.57 -29.03
C VAL A 392 -1.29 -11.19 -29.94
N ALA A 393 -2.15 -10.33 -30.48
CA ALA A 393 -2.94 -10.49 -31.71
C ALA A 393 -3.78 -11.77 -31.95
N SER A 394 -5.09 -11.65 -31.72
CA SER A 394 -6.05 -11.90 -32.82
C SER A 394 -7.25 -10.94 -32.72
N LEU A 395 -7.63 -10.38 -33.87
CA LEU A 395 -8.70 -9.38 -34.03
C LEU A 395 -9.54 -9.81 -35.25
N SER A 396 -10.59 -10.61 -35.03
CA SER A 396 -11.71 -10.75 -35.97
C SER A 396 -12.76 -11.76 -35.47
N ALA A 397 -13.93 -11.28 -35.04
CA ALA A 397 -15.15 -12.08 -34.91
C ALA A 397 -16.37 -11.19 -35.15
N LEU A 398 -16.76 -11.08 -36.42
CA LEU A 398 -18.06 -10.53 -36.85
C LEU A 398 -19.12 -11.64 -36.69
N PRO A 399 -20.38 -11.36 -36.30
CA PRO A 399 -21.36 -12.42 -36.06
C PRO A 399 -21.83 -13.09 -37.35
N THR A 400 -21.72 -14.42 -37.41
CA THR A 400 -22.27 -15.24 -38.50
C THR A 400 -23.77 -15.42 -38.34
N ALA A 401 -24.52 -15.09 -39.39
CA ALA A 401 -25.93 -15.45 -39.53
C ALA A 401 -26.11 -16.45 -40.69
N GLY A 402 -26.93 -17.49 -40.46
CA GLY A 402 -27.71 -18.13 -41.53
C GLY A 402 -27.26 -19.49 -42.05
N ALA A 403 -28.21 -20.44 -41.95
CA ALA A 403 -28.49 -21.55 -42.85
C ALA A 403 -27.62 -22.83 -42.85
N GLY A 404 -28.31 -23.98 -42.95
CA GLY A 404 -27.77 -25.25 -43.46
C GLY A 404 -27.96 -26.45 -42.53
N ALA A 405 -29.00 -27.26 -42.76
CA ALA A 405 -29.23 -28.51 -42.01
C ALA A 405 -28.61 -29.73 -42.69
N ALA A 406 -28.13 -30.71 -41.91
CA ALA A 406 -28.13 -32.14 -42.26
C ALA A 406 -27.89 -33.04 -41.03
N VAL A 407 -28.39 -34.28 -41.11
CA VAL A 407 -28.48 -35.31 -40.05
C VAL A 407 -27.26 -36.26 -40.12
N PRO A 408 -26.81 -36.90 -39.01
CA PRO A 408 -25.51 -37.61 -38.98
C PRO A 408 -25.56 -39.03 -39.56
N ILE A 409 -24.40 -39.57 -39.96
CA ILE A 409 -24.22 -41.01 -40.21
C ILE A 409 -22.83 -41.53 -39.83
N THR A 410 -22.84 -42.76 -39.32
CA THR A 410 -21.74 -43.59 -38.82
C THR A 410 -20.88 -44.21 -39.94
N GLY A 411 -19.57 -44.35 -39.74
CA GLY A 411 -18.74 -45.31 -40.51
C GLY A 411 -17.25 -44.97 -40.64
N GLY A 412 -16.38 -45.82 -40.10
CA GLY A 412 -14.98 -45.96 -40.57
C GLY A 412 -14.87 -47.12 -41.58
N PRO A 413 -13.66 -47.68 -41.88
CA PRO A 413 -12.32 -47.33 -41.42
C PRO A 413 -11.28 -47.13 -42.56
N GLY A 414 -10.07 -46.65 -42.24
CA GLY A 414 -8.93 -46.58 -43.18
C GLY A 414 -7.61 -46.26 -42.47
N ALA A 415 -6.49 -46.89 -42.85
CA ALA A 415 -5.31 -47.02 -41.98
C ALA A 415 -4.00 -46.45 -42.54
N SER A 416 -3.14 -45.97 -41.63
CA SER A 416 -1.66 -45.95 -41.68
C SER A 416 -1.18 -45.60 -40.25
N GLN A 417 -0.39 -46.43 -39.55
CA GLN A 417 1.08 -46.59 -39.68
C GLN A 417 1.79 -45.22 -39.73
N SER A 418 2.72 -44.81 -38.86
CA SER A 418 3.50 -45.45 -37.77
C SER A 418 4.15 -44.31 -36.93
N ALA A 419 4.70 -44.45 -35.71
CA ALA A 419 5.02 -45.60 -34.83
C ALA A 419 4.92 -45.17 -33.34
N ARG A 420 5.36 -46.05 -32.41
CA ARG A 420 5.69 -45.76 -30.99
C ARG A 420 7.07 -46.35 -30.69
N PRO A 421 7.90 -45.71 -29.84
CA PRO A 421 8.70 -46.50 -28.88
C PRO A 421 8.37 -46.17 -27.43
N ALA A 422 8.77 -47.09 -26.54
CA ALA A 422 8.54 -47.06 -25.10
C ALA A 422 9.80 -46.58 -24.33
N PRO A 423 9.76 -46.38 -22.99
CA PRO A 423 10.81 -45.69 -22.24
C PRO A 423 11.89 -46.62 -21.67
N ALA A 424 13.00 -46.03 -21.20
CA ALA A 424 14.01 -46.70 -20.36
C ALA A 424 14.58 -45.73 -19.28
N PRO A 425 15.10 -46.22 -18.13
CA PRO A 425 15.38 -45.40 -16.93
C PRO A 425 16.88 -45.29 -16.57
N THR A 426 17.26 -44.41 -15.62
CA THR A 426 18.18 -44.68 -14.47
C THR A 426 18.52 -43.42 -13.63
N GLN A 427 18.68 -43.61 -12.30
CA GLN A 427 19.48 -42.82 -11.33
C GLN A 427 19.14 -41.33 -11.07
N ASP A 428 19.18 -40.77 -9.85
CA ASP A 428 19.40 -41.27 -8.47
C ASP A 428 18.91 -40.20 -7.43
N SER A 429 18.58 -40.61 -6.20
CA SER A 429 18.47 -39.86 -4.91
C SER A 429 17.63 -38.56 -4.87
N GLN A 430 16.45 -38.45 -4.25
CA GLN A 430 15.92 -38.84 -2.93
C GLN A 430 16.11 -37.79 -1.79
N LEU A 431 14.96 -37.20 -1.39
CA LEU A 431 14.59 -36.52 -0.13
C LEU A 431 15.38 -35.30 0.42
N GLY A 432 14.62 -34.21 0.60
CA GLY A 432 14.35 -33.70 1.96
C GLY A 432 15.10 -32.45 2.41
N GLY A 433 14.42 -31.29 2.41
CA GLY A 433 14.94 -30.07 3.04
C GLY A 433 14.03 -28.87 2.85
N ALA A 434 13.16 -28.60 3.84
CA ALA A 434 12.42 -27.35 3.88
C ALA A 434 13.40 -26.18 4.10
N SER A 435 13.44 -25.23 3.18
CA SER A 435 14.12 -23.95 3.39
C SER A 435 13.15 -22.80 3.14
N THR A 436 12.99 -22.00 4.19
CA THR A 436 12.24 -20.75 4.18
C THR A 436 12.88 -19.79 3.19
N SER A 437 12.25 -19.58 2.03
CA SER A 437 12.55 -18.42 1.19
C SER A 437 11.99 -17.15 1.85
N GLY A 438 12.67 -16.73 2.92
CA GLY A 438 12.68 -15.34 3.32
C GLY A 438 13.28 -14.54 2.18
N THR A 439 12.46 -14.18 1.21
CA THR A 439 12.82 -13.30 0.09
C THR A 439 13.29 -12.01 0.71
N LYS A 440 14.62 -11.86 0.80
CA LYS A 440 15.25 -10.59 1.13
C LYS A 440 14.68 -9.59 0.15
N THR A 441 13.86 -8.67 0.65
CA THR A 441 13.42 -7.51 -0.11
C THR A 441 14.70 -6.75 -0.45
N SER A 442 15.23 -7.00 -1.65
CA SER A 442 16.32 -6.21 -2.20
C SER A 442 15.89 -4.77 -2.09
N GLY A 443 16.57 -4.01 -1.23
CA GLY A 443 16.25 -2.61 -1.03
C GLY A 443 16.40 -1.93 -2.37
N GLY A 444 15.27 -1.58 -3.00
CA GLY A 444 15.30 -0.63 -4.09
C GLY A 444 15.90 0.64 -3.52
N ASN A 445 16.83 1.25 -4.25
CA ASN A 445 17.33 2.59 -3.94
C ASN A 445 16.20 3.61 -4.19
N GLY A 446 15.17 3.58 -3.34
CA GLY A 446 14.31 4.73 -3.11
C GLY A 446 15.17 5.87 -2.56
N TYR A 447 14.72 7.10 -2.77
CA TYR A 447 15.48 8.30 -2.38
C TYR A 447 15.75 8.37 -0.87
N LEU A 448 14.99 7.62 -0.08
CA LEU A 448 15.22 7.40 1.35
C LEU A 448 15.20 5.89 1.67
N PRO A 449 16.32 5.27 2.08
CA PRO A 449 16.35 3.86 2.46
C PRO A 449 15.56 3.63 3.76
N ASN A 450 15.00 2.43 3.90
CA ASN A 450 14.32 1.95 5.11
C ASN A 450 13.06 2.76 5.55
N VAL A 451 12.47 3.55 4.65
CA VAL A 451 11.20 4.27 4.89
C VAL A 451 10.01 3.39 4.49
N ARG A 452 9.03 3.27 5.40
CA ARG A 452 7.75 2.60 5.14
C ARG A 452 6.59 3.51 5.53
N ILE A 453 5.72 3.82 4.58
CA ILE A 453 4.54 4.67 4.78
C ILE A 453 3.29 3.81 4.60
N THR A 454 2.27 3.98 5.45
CA THR A 454 1.01 3.24 5.39
C THR A 454 -0.15 4.12 5.81
N ALA A 455 -1.30 3.98 5.17
CA ALA A 455 -2.50 4.75 5.47
C ALA A 455 -3.33 4.07 6.57
N ASP A 456 -3.66 4.80 7.62
CA ASP A 456 -4.81 4.50 8.47
C ASP A 456 -6.03 5.21 7.87
N VAL A 457 -6.94 4.42 7.27
CA VAL A 457 -8.18 4.91 6.68
C VAL A 457 -9.28 5.13 7.71
N SER A 458 -9.20 4.54 8.90
CA SER A 458 -10.19 4.69 9.97
C SER A 458 -10.03 6.03 10.68
N ASN A 459 -8.78 6.44 10.95
CA ASN A 459 -8.44 7.70 11.61
C ASN A 459 -8.02 8.82 10.64
N ASN A 460 -8.11 8.59 9.32
CA ASN A 460 -7.57 9.44 8.26
C ASN A 460 -6.14 9.95 8.55
N ALA A 461 -5.26 9.03 8.96
CA ALA A 461 -3.89 9.33 9.37
C ALA A 461 -2.87 8.60 8.50
N ILE A 462 -1.65 9.14 8.45
CA ILE A 462 -0.50 8.53 7.80
C ILE A 462 0.42 7.98 8.89
N LEU A 463 0.70 6.68 8.84
CA LEU A 463 1.72 6.03 9.67
C LEU A 463 3.03 6.01 8.89
N VAL A 464 4.05 6.65 9.45
CA VAL A 464 5.41 6.73 8.86
C VAL A 464 6.36 6.00 9.79
N PHE A 465 7.04 4.98 9.28
CA PHE A 465 8.10 4.25 9.94
C PHE A 465 9.41 4.54 9.21
N ALA A 466 10.28 5.34 9.82
CA ALA A 466 11.42 5.94 9.12
C ALA A 466 12.51 6.39 10.12
N ASN A 467 13.72 6.65 9.62
CA ASN A 467 14.79 7.23 10.44
C ASN A 467 14.53 8.73 10.73
N ALA A 468 15.20 9.31 11.71
CA ALA A 468 14.90 10.67 12.17
C ALA A 468 15.12 11.78 11.11
N GLU A 469 15.91 11.53 10.07
CA GLU A 469 16.13 12.47 8.95
C GLU A 469 14.99 12.40 7.92
N SER A 470 14.74 11.20 7.39
CA SER A 470 13.64 10.93 6.45
C SER A 470 12.28 11.35 7.02
N GLN A 471 12.05 11.16 8.32
CA GLN A 471 10.85 11.60 9.03
C GLN A 471 10.55 13.10 8.82
N ARG A 472 11.59 13.96 8.89
CA ARG A 472 11.43 15.42 8.72
C ARG A 472 11.08 15.79 7.28
N ILE A 473 11.65 15.07 6.31
CA ILE A 473 11.33 15.25 4.89
C ILE A 473 9.88 14.84 4.61
N VAL A 474 9.44 13.70 5.16
CA VAL A 474 8.04 13.24 5.06
C VAL A 474 7.09 14.25 5.70
N GLU A 475 7.39 14.76 6.89
CA GLU A 475 6.55 15.76 7.57
C GLU A 475 6.41 17.05 6.74
N GLN A 476 7.51 17.59 6.22
CA GLN A 476 7.48 18.78 5.35
C GLN A 476 6.68 18.53 4.06
N THR A 477 6.78 17.33 3.50
CA THR A 477 6.03 16.93 2.30
C THR A 477 4.52 16.81 2.60
N ILE A 478 4.14 16.17 3.71
CA ILE A 478 2.73 16.09 4.16
C ILE A 478 2.14 17.49 4.35
N ARG A 479 2.85 18.42 5.00
CA ARG A 479 2.42 19.81 5.19
C ARG A 479 2.23 20.59 3.86
N GLN A 480 2.89 20.19 2.78
CA GLN A 480 2.71 20.79 1.46
C GLN A 480 1.53 20.20 0.68
N ILE A 481 1.26 18.90 0.85
CA ILE A 481 0.18 18.16 0.19
C ILE A 481 -1.18 18.36 0.88
N ASP A 482 -1.22 18.39 2.21
CA ASP A 482 -2.47 18.55 3.00
C ASP A 482 -2.94 20.01 3.01
N ARG A 483 -3.40 20.48 1.85
CA ARG A 483 -4.00 21.81 1.62
C ARG A 483 -5.50 21.66 1.35
N PRO A 484 -6.32 22.67 1.69
CA PRO A 484 -7.74 22.64 1.37
C PRO A 484 -7.97 22.50 -0.13
N GLN A 485 -8.83 21.54 -0.49
CA GLN A 485 -9.23 21.31 -1.88
C GLN A 485 -10.16 22.45 -2.34
N ARG A 486 -9.92 22.94 -3.56
CA ARG A 486 -10.74 23.97 -4.19
C ARG A 486 -12.08 23.39 -4.63
N GLN A 487 -13.14 24.19 -4.52
CA GLN A 487 -14.46 23.84 -5.01
C GLN A 487 -14.89 24.77 -6.14
N ILE A 488 -15.77 24.31 -7.00
CA ILE A 488 -16.20 25.01 -8.20
C ILE A 488 -17.72 24.91 -8.26
N ALA A 489 -18.40 26.04 -8.10
CA ALA A 489 -19.83 26.17 -8.29
C ALA A 489 -20.12 26.50 -9.75
N ILE A 490 -20.96 25.69 -10.38
CA ILE A 490 -21.28 25.73 -11.81
C ILE A 490 -22.76 26.03 -11.93
N GLU A 491 -23.08 27.15 -12.58
CA GLU A 491 -24.44 27.51 -12.98
C GLU A 491 -24.55 27.35 -14.50
N ALA A 492 -25.53 26.60 -14.99
CA ALA A 492 -25.93 26.67 -16.39
C ALA A 492 -27.28 27.40 -16.52
N THR A 493 -27.48 28.07 -17.65
CA THR A 493 -28.75 28.73 -17.99
C THR A 493 -29.18 28.27 -19.37
N ILE A 494 -30.32 27.58 -19.41
CA ILE A 494 -30.95 27.08 -20.62
C ILE A 494 -32.16 27.97 -20.89
N ALA A 495 -32.18 28.67 -22.01
CA ALA A 495 -33.35 29.38 -22.50
C ALA A 495 -33.82 28.73 -23.80
N GLU A 496 -35.06 28.26 -23.84
CA GLU A 496 -35.73 27.82 -25.05
C GLU A 496 -36.99 28.65 -25.29
N VAL A 497 -37.18 29.12 -26.52
CA VAL A 497 -38.41 29.79 -26.96
C VAL A 497 -38.90 29.07 -28.21
N THR A 498 -40.12 28.55 -28.17
CA THR A 498 -40.82 28.04 -29.35
C THR A 498 -41.95 28.99 -29.70
N LEU A 499 -41.94 29.45 -30.95
CA LEU A 499 -42.96 30.31 -31.54
C LEU A 499 -43.57 29.55 -32.72
N ASN A 500 -44.86 29.26 -32.64
CA ASN A 500 -45.62 28.64 -33.72
C ASN A 500 -46.69 29.62 -34.21
N ASP A 501 -46.61 29.97 -35.49
CA ASP A 501 -47.54 30.86 -36.19
C ASP A 501 -48.20 30.05 -37.31
N GLN A 502 -49.50 29.75 -37.13
CA GLN A 502 -50.29 28.98 -38.08
C GLN A 502 -51.46 29.84 -38.57
N LEU A 503 -51.48 30.10 -39.88
CA LEU A 503 -52.52 30.83 -40.57
C LEU A 503 -53.20 29.92 -41.61
N ASN A 504 -54.47 29.62 -41.36
CA ASN A 504 -55.35 28.87 -42.25
C ASN A 504 -56.47 29.79 -42.73
N TYR A 505 -56.68 29.91 -44.04
CA TYR A 505 -57.86 30.59 -44.59
C TYR A 505 -58.23 30.05 -45.96
N GLY A 506 -59.51 30.17 -46.31
CA GLY A 506 -59.97 29.97 -47.69
C GLY A 506 -61.45 29.73 -47.83
N VAL A 507 -61.87 29.60 -49.09
CA VAL A 507 -63.26 29.31 -49.46
C VAL A 507 -63.34 27.91 -50.08
N GLN A 508 -64.12 27.05 -49.45
CA GLN A 508 -64.37 25.69 -49.91
C GLN A 508 -65.75 25.61 -50.57
N TYR A 509 -65.82 24.99 -51.75
CA TYR A 509 -67.05 24.84 -52.54
C TYR A 509 -67.45 23.37 -52.59
N PHE A 510 -68.69 23.05 -52.25
CA PHE A 510 -69.21 21.70 -52.29
C PHE A 510 -70.17 21.51 -53.47
N LEU A 511 -69.71 20.79 -54.49
CA LEU A 511 -70.42 20.58 -55.76
C LEU A 511 -70.87 19.11 -55.86
N ALA A 512 -72.04 18.82 -55.29
CA ALA A 512 -72.70 17.53 -55.42
C ALA A 512 -73.54 17.45 -56.70
N SER A 513 -73.17 16.55 -57.63
CA SER A 513 -73.97 16.20 -58.81
C SER A 513 -74.46 14.75 -58.73
N GLN A 514 -75.65 14.47 -59.28
CA GLN A 514 -76.27 13.13 -59.28
C GLN A 514 -75.45 12.03 -59.99
N LYS A 515 -74.37 12.38 -60.71
CA LYS A 515 -73.45 11.42 -61.35
C LYS A 515 -71.99 11.54 -60.88
N GLY A 516 -71.72 12.31 -59.82
CA GLY A 516 -70.38 12.44 -59.24
C GLY A 516 -70.28 13.65 -58.29
N SER A 517 -69.55 13.49 -57.19
CA SER A 517 -69.26 14.58 -56.26
C SER A 517 -67.83 15.07 -56.46
N ILE A 518 -67.65 16.37 -56.71
CA ILE A 518 -66.34 17.01 -56.61
C ILE A 518 -66.24 17.55 -55.18
N SER A 519 -65.81 16.69 -54.26
CA SER A 519 -65.54 17.06 -52.87
C SER A 519 -64.08 17.46 -52.74
N SER A 520 -63.82 18.75 -52.48
CA SER A 520 -62.56 19.15 -51.85
C SER A 520 -62.68 18.76 -50.38
N THR A 521 -61.97 17.71 -49.97
CA THR A 521 -62.09 17.14 -48.62
C THR A 521 -61.68 18.16 -47.57
N ILE A 522 -62.65 18.60 -46.75
CA ILE A 522 -62.40 19.45 -45.58
C ILE A 522 -61.36 18.76 -44.69
N PRO A 523 -60.22 19.40 -44.36
CA PRO A 523 -59.28 18.88 -43.38
C PRO A 523 -59.96 18.76 -42.01
N GLY A 524 -60.35 17.54 -41.62
CA GLY A 524 -61.05 17.26 -40.35
C GLY A 524 -62.46 16.66 -40.50
N VAL A 525 -63.06 16.63 -41.70
CA VAL A 525 -64.33 15.90 -41.93
C VAL A 525 -64.05 14.61 -42.69
N ALA A 526 -64.08 13.48 -41.98
CA ALA A 526 -63.87 12.16 -42.56
C ALA A 526 -65.12 11.68 -43.33
N THR A 527 -65.18 11.98 -44.63
CA THR A 527 -66.03 11.19 -45.54
C THR A 527 -65.34 9.86 -45.80
N ASN A 528 -65.77 8.79 -45.10
CA ASN A 528 -65.23 7.44 -45.32
C ASN A 528 -65.30 7.09 -46.81
N GLY A 529 -64.13 6.79 -47.39
CA GLY A 529 -63.99 6.63 -48.83
C GLY A 529 -64.71 5.39 -49.35
N THR A 530 -65.82 5.61 -50.06
CA THR A 530 -66.39 4.63 -50.99
C THR A 530 -66.44 5.23 -52.39
N THR A 531 -65.40 4.99 -53.18
CA THR A 531 -65.37 5.24 -54.63
C THR A 531 -66.24 4.20 -55.37
N ALA A 532 -67.51 4.14 -55.02
CA ALA A 532 -68.49 3.20 -55.56
C ALA A 532 -69.76 3.96 -55.99
N ILE A 533 -70.00 3.97 -57.29
CA ILE A 533 -71.25 4.47 -57.88
C ILE A 533 -72.26 3.33 -57.83
N GLU A 534 -72.95 3.18 -56.71
CA GLU A 534 -74.08 2.24 -56.53
C GLU A 534 -75.37 3.02 -56.21
N PRO A 535 -76.52 2.70 -56.83
CA PRO A 535 -77.70 3.54 -56.75
C PRO A 535 -78.52 3.33 -55.47
N ALA A 536 -78.94 4.45 -54.87
CA ALA A 536 -80.15 4.64 -54.06
C ALA A 536 -80.51 3.57 -52.99
N SER A 537 -80.19 3.88 -51.72
CA SER A 537 -81.19 3.87 -50.61
C SER A 537 -80.57 4.23 -49.25
N ASN A 538 -79.41 3.66 -48.89
CA ASN A 538 -78.83 3.84 -47.55
C ASN A 538 -77.90 5.06 -47.38
N ALA A 539 -77.55 5.78 -48.46
CA ALA A 539 -76.71 6.98 -48.37
C ALA A 539 -77.39 8.16 -47.66
N VAL A 540 -78.73 8.21 -47.62
CA VAL A 540 -79.48 9.34 -47.05
C VAL A 540 -79.31 9.45 -45.53
N ASN A 541 -79.25 8.30 -44.82
CA ASN A 541 -79.01 8.28 -43.37
C ASN A 541 -77.53 8.44 -42.99
N ALA A 542 -76.60 8.16 -43.90
CA ALA A 542 -75.19 8.50 -43.70
C ALA A 542 -74.92 10.00 -43.92
N ALA A 543 -75.60 10.62 -44.89
CA ALA A 543 -75.51 12.06 -45.15
C ALA A 543 -76.23 12.91 -44.09
N ALA A 544 -77.35 12.44 -43.52
CA ALA A 544 -78.09 13.15 -42.48
C ALA A 544 -77.43 13.09 -41.08
N GLY A 545 -76.46 12.20 -40.88
CA GLY A 545 -75.74 12.01 -39.61
C GLY A 545 -74.40 12.73 -39.50
N ALA A 546 -73.88 13.29 -40.60
CA ALA A 546 -72.69 14.13 -40.59
C ALA A 546 -73.04 15.52 -40.04
N LEU A 547 -73.21 15.60 -38.70
CA LEU A 547 -73.28 16.86 -37.98
C LEU A 547 -72.10 17.72 -38.43
N LEU A 548 -72.38 18.85 -39.07
CA LEU A 548 -71.39 19.90 -39.35
C LEU A 548 -70.99 20.54 -38.03
N GLY A 549 -70.17 19.82 -37.26
CA GLY A 549 -69.62 20.29 -36.01
C GLY A 549 -68.90 21.60 -36.28
N ARG A 550 -69.38 22.69 -35.68
CA ARG A 550 -68.66 23.97 -35.70
C ARG A 550 -67.28 23.72 -35.11
N VAL A 551 -66.26 23.72 -35.97
CA VAL A 551 -64.88 23.56 -35.55
C VAL A 551 -64.48 24.84 -34.82
N LEU A 552 -64.47 24.77 -33.49
CA LEU A 552 -63.84 25.75 -32.62
C LEU A 552 -62.50 25.17 -32.15
N PRO A 553 -61.40 25.95 -32.12
CA PRO A 553 -61.32 27.37 -32.48
C PRO A 553 -61.27 27.63 -33.99
N GLY A 554 -61.91 28.70 -34.45
CA GLY A 554 -61.91 29.13 -35.86
C GLY A 554 -63.15 29.97 -36.22
N PHE A 555 -63.07 30.77 -37.28
CA PHE A 555 -64.21 31.42 -37.91
C PHE A 555 -64.71 30.56 -39.06
N ASN A 556 -65.87 29.93 -38.89
CA ASN A 556 -66.47 29.05 -39.89
C ASN A 556 -67.86 29.58 -40.28
N LEU A 557 -67.97 30.16 -41.48
CA LEU A 557 -69.22 30.68 -42.05
C LEU A 557 -69.74 29.72 -43.14
N LEU A 558 -70.91 29.15 -42.88
CA LEU A 558 -71.61 28.24 -43.77
C LEU A 558 -72.65 29.01 -44.61
N VAL A 559 -72.62 28.84 -45.94
CA VAL A 559 -73.59 29.46 -46.85
C VAL A 559 -74.33 28.36 -47.63
N GLY A 560 -75.59 28.15 -47.28
CA GLY A 560 -76.47 27.11 -47.82
C GLY A 560 -77.48 26.64 -46.78
N ALA A 561 -78.17 25.53 -47.06
CA ALA A 561 -78.95 24.84 -46.04
C ALA A 561 -78.00 24.10 -45.10
N GLU A 562 -78.32 24.00 -43.80
CA GLU A 562 -77.44 23.34 -42.81
C GLU A 562 -77.19 21.85 -43.12
N SER A 563 -78.09 21.19 -43.85
CA SER A 563 -77.93 19.81 -44.35
C SER A 563 -77.12 19.69 -45.65
N SER A 564 -76.81 20.80 -46.32
CA SER A 564 -76.11 20.84 -47.61
C SER A 564 -75.52 22.24 -47.88
N PRO A 565 -74.45 22.65 -47.16
CA PRO A 565 -73.76 23.91 -47.42
C PRO A 565 -73.17 23.88 -48.83
N ARG A 566 -73.30 25.00 -49.56
CA ARG A 566 -72.73 25.13 -50.92
C ARG A 566 -71.33 25.76 -50.89
N VAL A 567 -71.13 26.68 -49.94
CA VAL A 567 -69.88 27.38 -49.71
C VAL A 567 -69.59 27.38 -48.21
N ILE A 568 -68.33 27.12 -47.86
CA ILE A 568 -67.81 27.21 -46.50
C ILE A 568 -66.62 28.17 -46.53
N LEU A 569 -66.68 29.25 -45.74
CA LEU A 569 -65.56 30.15 -45.51
C LEU A 569 -64.96 29.81 -44.15
N ASP A 570 -63.71 29.38 -44.14
CA ASP A 570 -62.93 29.07 -42.94
C ASP A 570 -61.76 30.06 -42.82
N ALA A 571 -61.54 30.57 -41.60
CA ALA A 571 -60.40 31.39 -41.24
C ALA A 571 -59.99 31.14 -39.78
N LEU A 572 -58.73 30.72 -39.58
CA LEU A 572 -58.12 30.51 -38.27
C LEU A 572 -56.69 31.04 -38.29
N HIS A 573 -56.39 31.95 -37.37
CA HIS A 573 -55.03 32.33 -37.03
C HIS A 573 -54.73 31.84 -35.61
N ASN A 574 -53.69 31.02 -35.47
CA ASN A 574 -53.27 30.40 -34.22
C ASN A 574 -51.81 30.75 -33.94
N LEU A 575 -51.56 31.44 -32.82
CA LEU A 575 -50.24 31.88 -32.40
C LEU A 575 -49.93 31.29 -31.02
N THR A 576 -48.89 30.46 -30.93
CA THR A 576 -48.42 29.85 -29.68
C THR A 576 -46.99 30.30 -29.39
N ASN A 577 -46.75 30.78 -28.17
CA ASN A 577 -45.41 31.16 -27.68
C ASN A 577 -45.16 30.44 -26.36
N VAL A 578 -44.18 29.53 -26.33
CA VAL A 578 -43.76 28.81 -25.12
C VAL A 578 -42.32 29.20 -24.81
N LYS A 579 -42.08 29.68 -23.58
CA LYS A 579 -40.74 29.99 -23.07
C LYS A 579 -40.40 29.06 -21.91
N VAL A 580 -39.30 28.32 -22.07
CA VAL A 580 -38.71 27.49 -21.02
C VAL A 580 -37.41 28.14 -20.56
N LEU A 581 -37.25 28.32 -19.25
CA LEU A 581 -36.01 28.80 -18.63
C LEU A 581 -35.63 27.85 -17.49
N SER A 582 -34.49 27.18 -17.64
CA SER A 582 -33.97 26.24 -16.65
C SER A 582 -32.58 26.64 -16.19
N ASN A 583 -32.36 26.60 -14.87
CA ASN A 583 -31.10 26.99 -14.24
C ASN A 583 -30.52 25.87 -13.35
N PRO A 584 -30.02 24.75 -13.92
CA PRO A 584 -29.36 23.73 -13.12
C PRO A 584 -28.03 24.28 -12.55
N SER A 585 -27.77 23.95 -11.29
CA SER A 585 -26.65 24.48 -10.50
C SER A 585 -26.05 23.41 -9.60
N LEU A 586 -24.72 23.36 -9.50
CA LEU A 586 -23.99 22.22 -8.95
C LEU A 586 -22.64 22.68 -8.40
N VAL A 587 -22.26 22.25 -7.19
CA VAL A 587 -20.92 22.50 -6.60
C VAL A 587 -20.12 21.21 -6.60
N VAL A 588 -18.86 21.27 -7.04
CA VAL A 588 -17.98 20.11 -7.23
C VAL A 588 -16.57 20.41 -6.72
N LEU A 589 -15.85 19.39 -6.24
CA LEU A 589 -14.42 19.49 -5.98
C LEU A 589 -13.62 19.57 -7.29
N ASP A 590 -12.50 20.28 -7.25
CA ASP A 590 -11.57 20.38 -8.38
C ASP A 590 -11.04 19.00 -8.79
N ASN A 591 -11.02 18.73 -10.11
CA ASN A 591 -10.68 17.44 -10.73
C ASN A 591 -11.60 16.25 -10.39
N GLN A 592 -12.76 16.46 -9.77
CA GLN A 592 -13.74 15.41 -9.52
C GLN A 592 -14.93 15.51 -10.48
N ALA A 593 -15.38 14.38 -11.04
CA ALA A 593 -16.57 14.35 -11.88
C ALA A 593 -17.84 14.37 -11.02
N ALA A 594 -18.86 15.12 -11.44
CA ALA A 594 -20.19 15.11 -10.82
C ALA A 594 -21.31 15.08 -11.86
N THR A 595 -22.46 14.57 -11.43
CA THR A 595 -23.68 14.45 -12.22
C THR A 595 -24.87 14.97 -11.45
N LEU A 596 -25.58 15.95 -12.01
CA LEU A 596 -26.91 16.38 -11.58
C LEU A 596 -27.93 15.84 -12.58
N GLN A 597 -28.93 15.11 -12.11
CA GLN A 597 -30.00 14.55 -12.93
C GLN A 597 -31.35 14.91 -12.29
N VAL A 598 -32.24 15.54 -13.06
CA VAL A 598 -33.56 15.98 -12.60
C VAL A 598 -34.61 15.70 -13.68
N GLY A 599 -35.58 14.84 -13.40
CA GLY A 599 -36.70 14.53 -14.28
C GLY A 599 -37.25 13.13 -14.08
N ASP A 600 -38.07 12.68 -15.02
CA ASP A 600 -38.88 11.46 -14.88
C ASP A 600 -38.23 10.25 -15.57
N GLN A 601 -38.47 9.06 -15.02
CA GLN A 601 -38.06 7.79 -15.60
C GLN A 601 -39.22 7.19 -16.41
N VAL A 602 -39.02 7.06 -17.72
CA VAL A 602 -40.09 6.78 -18.69
C VAL A 602 -40.04 5.32 -19.15
N PRO A 603 -41.11 4.53 -18.97
CA PRO A 603 -41.18 3.18 -19.51
C PRO A 603 -41.28 3.20 -21.05
N PHE A 604 -40.57 2.29 -21.71
CA PHE A 604 -40.72 2.01 -23.13
C PHE A 604 -40.66 0.50 -23.37
N SER A 605 -41.52 -0.01 -24.26
CA SER A 605 -41.55 -1.44 -24.61
C SER A 605 -40.36 -1.80 -25.50
N THR A 606 -39.53 -2.74 -25.07
CA THR A 606 -38.35 -3.24 -25.83
C THR A 606 -38.67 -4.44 -26.71
N GLY A 607 -39.77 -5.13 -26.45
CA GLY A 607 -40.25 -6.25 -27.24
C GLY A 607 -41.65 -6.70 -26.82
N THR A 608 -42.34 -7.39 -27.72
CA THR A 608 -43.65 -8.01 -27.47
C THR A 608 -43.60 -9.46 -27.92
N ALA A 609 -43.73 -10.40 -26.99
CA ALA A 609 -43.77 -11.82 -27.29
C ALA A 609 -45.22 -12.32 -27.22
N THR A 610 -45.76 -12.79 -28.34
CA THR A 610 -47.05 -13.49 -28.39
C THR A 610 -46.83 -14.98 -28.18
N VAL A 611 -47.31 -15.53 -27.07
CA VAL A 611 -47.25 -16.99 -26.84
C VAL A 611 -48.41 -17.64 -27.58
N LEU A 612 -48.09 -18.46 -28.59
CA LEU A 612 -49.07 -19.10 -29.46
C LEU A 612 -49.75 -20.28 -28.74
N THR A 613 -50.73 -19.97 -27.89
CA THR A 613 -51.58 -20.89 -27.13
C THR A 613 -53.04 -20.47 -27.28
N ALA A 614 -54.00 -21.35 -26.95
CA ALA A 614 -55.42 -21.19 -27.25
C ALA A 614 -56.04 -19.82 -26.88
N ASN A 615 -55.53 -19.17 -25.82
CA ASN A 615 -55.71 -17.73 -25.60
C ASN A 615 -54.36 -17.03 -25.85
N ASN A 616 -54.27 -16.26 -26.93
CA ASN A 616 -53.02 -15.69 -27.45
C ASN A 616 -52.51 -14.53 -26.56
N THR A 617 -51.78 -14.85 -25.49
CA THR A 617 -51.27 -13.87 -24.52
C THR A 617 -50.05 -13.12 -25.05
N VAL A 618 -50.08 -11.79 -24.94
CA VAL A 618 -48.98 -10.89 -25.30
C VAL A 618 -48.23 -10.51 -24.03
N VAL A 619 -46.94 -10.80 -23.98
CA VAL A 619 -46.03 -10.37 -22.91
C VAL A 619 -45.15 -9.25 -23.44
N ASN A 620 -45.25 -8.07 -22.83
CA ASN A 620 -44.42 -6.92 -23.17
C ASN A 620 -43.22 -6.83 -22.21
N THR A 621 -42.01 -6.70 -22.74
CA THR A 621 -40.84 -6.34 -21.92
C THR A 621 -40.73 -4.83 -21.86
N ILE A 622 -40.70 -4.28 -20.64
CA ILE A 622 -40.61 -2.84 -20.39
C ILE A 622 -39.20 -2.53 -19.88
N ASP A 623 -38.54 -1.58 -20.52
CA ASP A 623 -37.31 -0.94 -20.04
C ASP A 623 -37.59 0.52 -19.69
N TYR A 624 -36.70 1.17 -18.96
CA TYR A 624 -36.93 2.48 -18.35
C TYR A 624 -35.81 3.46 -18.69
N LYS A 625 -36.15 4.54 -19.40
CA LYS A 625 -35.19 5.58 -19.79
C LYS A 625 -35.34 6.82 -18.92
N ASN A 626 -34.23 7.28 -18.34
CA ASN A 626 -34.18 8.56 -17.63
C ASN A 626 -34.39 9.72 -18.61
N THR A 627 -35.26 10.66 -18.26
CA THR A 627 -35.50 11.90 -19.02
C THR A 627 -35.41 13.13 -18.12
N GLY A 628 -35.35 14.32 -18.73
CA GLY A 628 -35.24 15.60 -18.03
C GLY A 628 -33.88 16.26 -18.24
N ILE A 629 -33.40 16.99 -17.23
CA ILE A 629 -32.17 17.77 -17.25
C ILE A 629 -31.04 16.91 -16.65
N ILE A 630 -30.05 16.56 -17.45
CA ILE A 630 -28.85 15.82 -17.02
C ILE A 630 -27.63 16.69 -17.29
N LEU A 631 -26.95 17.13 -16.23
CA LEU A 631 -25.71 17.91 -16.28
C LEU A 631 -24.58 17.07 -15.69
N ARG A 632 -23.65 16.62 -16.53
CA ARG A 632 -22.40 15.96 -16.13
C ARG A 632 -21.23 16.89 -16.38
N VAL A 633 -20.38 17.06 -15.37
CA VAL A 633 -19.25 17.99 -15.42
C VAL A 633 -18.01 17.38 -14.78
N LEU A 634 -16.85 17.64 -15.37
CA LEU A 634 -15.53 17.45 -14.75
C LEU A 634 -14.79 18.79 -14.84
N PRO A 635 -14.71 19.57 -13.74
CA PRO A 635 -14.05 20.86 -13.74
C PRO A 635 -12.58 20.73 -13.30
N ARG A 636 -11.72 21.62 -13.82
CA ARG A 636 -10.30 21.73 -13.47
C ARG A 636 -9.89 23.19 -13.29
N ALA A 637 -9.46 23.60 -12.11
CA ALA A 637 -9.09 24.98 -11.79
C ALA A 637 -7.57 25.23 -11.84
N ASN A 638 -7.14 26.08 -12.78
CA ASN A 638 -5.74 26.51 -12.85
C ASN A 638 -5.39 27.53 -11.76
N ALA A 639 -4.09 27.71 -11.48
CA ALA A 639 -3.58 28.71 -10.55
C ALA A 639 -4.08 30.14 -10.85
N ASN A 640 -4.22 30.48 -12.14
CA ASN A 640 -4.62 31.80 -12.62
C ASN A 640 -6.12 32.11 -12.45
N GLY A 641 -6.94 31.17 -11.96
CA GLY A 641 -8.41 31.33 -11.86
C GLY A 641 -9.18 31.03 -13.15
N ASN A 642 -8.50 30.54 -14.19
CA ASN A 642 -9.14 29.94 -15.36
C ASN A 642 -9.58 28.51 -15.02
N ILE A 643 -10.83 28.20 -15.34
CA ILE A 643 -11.47 26.91 -15.07
C ILE A 643 -11.72 26.24 -16.42
N VAL A 644 -11.15 25.04 -16.60
CA VAL A 644 -11.47 24.16 -17.73
C VAL A 644 -12.64 23.28 -17.30
N LEU A 645 -13.65 23.15 -18.14
CA LEU A 645 -14.86 22.37 -17.88
C LEU A 645 -15.07 21.38 -19.02
N ASP A 646 -15.00 20.09 -18.73
CA ASP A 646 -15.58 19.07 -19.61
C ASP A 646 -17.05 18.91 -19.24
N ILE A 647 -17.96 19.34 -20.12
CA ILE A 647 -19.41 19.38 -19.89
C ILE A 647 -20.11 18.42 -20.83
N GLU A 648 -21.06 17.67 -20.30
CA GLU A 648 -22.08 16.96 -21.03
C GLU A 648 -23.45 17.33 -20.44
N GLN A 649 -24.21 18.13 -21.19
CA GLN A 649 -25.57 18.53 -20.87
C GLN A 649 -26.54 17.80 -21.79
N GLU A 650 -27.54 17.13 -21.23
CA GLU A 650 -28.71 16.63 -21.93
C GLU A 650 -29.98 17.27 -21.36
N ILE A 651 -30.93 17.60 -22.22
CA ILE A 651 -32.28 18.03 -21.88
C ILE A 651 -33.22 17.16 -22.70
N SER A 652 -33.98 16.31 -22.03
CA SER A 652 -34.98 15.46 -22.66
C SER A 652 -36.39 15.76 -22.14
N SER A 653 -37.36 15.77 -23.05
CA SER A 653 -38.77 16.02 -22.76
C SER A 653 -39.62 14.94 -23.42
N VAL A 654 -40.57 14.39 -22.67
CA VAL A 654 -41.53 13.40 -23.17
C VAL A 654 -42.63 14.11 -23.94
N SER A 655 -42.82 13.74 -25.20
CA SER A 655 -44.02 14.14 -25.95
C SER A 655 -45.17 13.22 -25.55
N ALA A 656 -46.36 13.80 -25.31
CA ALA A 656 -47.55 13.01 -24.97
C ALA A 656 -47.86 12.02 -26.10
N ALA A 657 -47.95 10.73 -25.78
CA ALA A 657 -48.31 9.70 -26.74
C ALA A 657 -49.79 9.85 -27.14
N SER A 658 -50.10 9.63 -28.42
CA SER A 658 -51.48 9.42 -28.86
C SER A 658 -52.08 8.19 -28.15
N SER A 659 -53.34 8.31 -27.74
CA SER A 659 -54.05 7.32 -26.92
C SER A 659 -53.95 5.90 -27.49
N GLY A 660 -53.07 5.06 -26.91
CA GLY A 660 -52.94 3.64 -27.27
C GLY A 660 -51.51 3.10 -27.42
N THR A 661 -50.46 3.93 -27.40
CA THR A 661 -49.07 3.47 -27.64
C THR A 661 -48.20 3.50 -26.38
N LEU A 662 -47.67 2.35 -25.95
CA LEU A 662 -46.80 2.17 -24.77
C LEU A 662 -45.34 2.69 -24.95
N THR A 663 -45.06 3.43 -26.02
CA THR A 663 -43.74 3.98 -26.34
C THR A 663 -43.86 5.46 -26.70
N PRO A 664 -43.76 6.38 -25.73
CA PRO A 664 -43.78 7.81 -26.00
C PRO A 664 -42.51 8.25 -26.73
N THR A 665 -42.61 9.31 -27.54
CA THR A 665 -41.43 9.90 -28.18
C THR A 665 -40.72 10.86 -27.22
N ILE A 666 -39.40 10.75 -27.14
CA ILE A 666 -38.56 11.56 -26.25
C ILE A 666 -37.74 12.53 -27.12
N SER A 667 -38.04 13.82 -27.04
CA SER A 667 -37.24 14.86 -27.69
C SER A 667 -36.01 15.15 -26.85
N GLN A 668 -34.81 14.97 -27.41
CA GLN A 668 -33.52 15.14 -26.71
C GLN A 668 -32.70 16.27 -27.33
N ARG A 669 -32.14 17.13 -26.50
CA ARG A 669 -31.18 18.20 -26.85
C ARG A 669 -29.91 17.93 -26.05
N ARG A 670 -28.80 17.61 -26.72
CA ARG A 670 -27.55 17.19 -26.05
C ARG A 670 -26.36 17.99 -26.56
N VAL A 671 -25.53 18.45 -25.64
CA VAL A 671 -24.31 19.21 -25.88
C VAL A 671 -23.18 18.54 -25.09
N LYS A 672 -22.08 18.21 -25.78
CA LYS A 672 -20.85 17.74 -25.16
C LYS A 672 -19.69 18.60 -25.66
N SER A 673 -19.00 19.28 -24.75
CA SER A 673 -17.96 20.24 -25.10
C SER A 673 -16.95 20.40 -23.96
N SER A 674 -15.74 20.83 -24.29
CA SER A 674 -14.69 21.21 -23.34
C SER A 674 -14.38 22.69 -23.55
N ILE A 675 -14.49 23.50 -22.50
CA ILE A 675 -14.26 24.95 -22.56
C ILE A 675 -13.35 25.43 -21.44
N ALA A 676 -12.63 26.53 -21.68
CA ALA A 676 -11.86 27.24 -20.67
C ALA A 676 -12.48 28.62 -20.43
N VAL A 677 -12.83 28.92 -19.18
CA VAL A 677 -13.57 30.13 -18.78
C VAL A 677 -12.93 30.75 -17.53
N THR A 678 -12.86 32.08 -17.44
CA THR A 678 -12.41 32.75 -16.22
C THR A 678 -13.50 32.69 -15.14
N THR A 679 -13.12 32.44 -13.88
CA THR A 679 -14.06 32.41 -12.75
C THR A 679 -15.02 33.61 -12.73
N GLY A 680 -16.32 33.35 -12.56
CA GLY A 680 -17.39 34.33 -12.49
C GLY A 680 -17.96 34.78 -13.84
N GLN A 681 -17.29 34.51 -14.96
CA GLN A 681 -17.75 34.88 -16.30
C GLN A 681 -18.79 33.88 -16.84
N THR A 682 -19.78 34.41 -17.56
CA THR A 682 -20.79 33.62 -18.28
C THR A 682 -20.38 33.49 -19.74
N VAL A 683 -20.36 32.26 -20.27
CA VAL A 683 -20.01 31.96 -21.66
C VAL A 683 -21.15 31.20 -22.33
N LEU A 684 -21.42 31.49 -23.61
CA LEU A 684 -22.34 30.73 -24.43
C LEU A 684 -21.67 29.41 -24.85
N LEU A 685 -22.23 28.29 -24.40
CA LEU A 685 -21.73 26.94 -24.69
C LEU A 685 -22.27 26.42 -26.02
N ALA A 686 -23.55 26.69 -26.32
CA ALA A 686 -24.23 26.27 -27.53
C ALA A 686 -25.44 27.15 -27.82
N GLY A 687 -25.87 27.20 -29.08
CA GLY A 687 -27.15 27.75 -29.49
C GLY A 687 -27.66 27.07 -30.75
N LEU A 688 -28.98 27.03 -30.91
CA LEU A 688 -29.67 26.53 -32.11
C LEU A 688 -30.84 27.47 -32.42
N ILE A 689 -30.94 27.90 -33.67
CA ILE A 689 -32.13 28.54 -34.22
C ILE A 689 -32.61 27.63 -35.35
N SER A 690 -33.83 27.12 -35.22
CA SER A 690 -34.51 26.31 -36.23
C SER A 690 -35.77 27.02 -36.66
N GLU A 691 -35.99 27.16 -37.96
CA GLU A 691 -37.21 27.75 -38.52
C GLU A 691 -37.70 26.85 -39.67
N THR A 692 -38.94 26.37 -39.57
CA THR A 692 -39.61 25.58 -40.59
C THR A 692 -40.86 26.32 -41.06
N GLU A 693 -40.96 26.55 -42.36
CA GLU A 693 -42.13 27.15 -43.01
C GLU A 693 -42.72 26.13 -44.00
N ASN A 694 -44.01 25.86 -43.87
CA ASN A 694 -44.75 24.96 -44.76
C ASN A 694 -46.00 25.68 -45.29
N LYS A 695 -46.01 25.89 -46.60
CA LYS A 695 -47.08 26.57 -47.36
C LYS A 695 -47.79 25.55 -48.23
N GLN A 696 -49.00 25.19 -47.84
CA GLN A 696 -49.90 24.33 -48.59
C GLN A 696 -51.03 25.16 -49.21
N ARG A 697 -51.17 25.10 -50.53
CA ARG A 697 -52.27 25.72 -51.30
C ARG A 697 -53.05 24.62 -52.00
N GLN A 698 -54.36 24.56 -51.77
CA GLN A 698 -55.28 23.61 -52.38
C GLN A 698 -56.43 24.40 -53.00
N GLY A 699 -56.70 24.22 -54.29
CA GLY A 699 -57.73 25.01 -54.98
C GLY A 699 -58.23 24.35 -56.25
N ILE A 700 -59.21 24.98 -56.88
CA ILE A 700 -59.72 24.51 -58.18
C ILE A 700 -58.66 24.84 -59.25
N PRO A 701 -58.17 23.85 -60.04
CA PRO A 701 -57.23 24.10 -61.11
C PRO A 701 -57.72 25.19 -62.08
N VAL A 702 -56.79 25.95 -62.66
CA VAL A 702 -57.05 27.15 -63.50
C VAL A 702 -57.62 28.36 -62.74
N LEU A 703 -58.66 28.18 -61.92
CA LEU A 703 -59.28 29.30 -61.17
C LEU A 703 -58.36 29.83 -60.06
N ASP A 704 -57.66 28.93 -59.34
CA ASP A 704 -56.73 29.30 -58.27
C ASP A 704 -55.54 30.13 -58.76
N SER A 705 -55.12 29.96 -60.02
CA SER A 705 -53.98 30.68 -60.62
C SER A 705 -54.29 32.10 -61.09
N ILE A 706 -55.54 32.58 -61.02
CA ILE A 706 -55.91 33.91 -61.51
C ILE A 706 -55.51 34.98 -60.48
N PRO A 707 -54.63 35.95 -60.82
CA PRO A 707 -54.24 37.00 -59.88
C PRO A 707 -55.44 37.84 -59.45
N GLY A 708 -55.55 38.11 -58.15
CA GLY A 708 -56.60 38.94 -57.54
C GLY A 708 -57.91 38.21 -57.18
N VAL A 709 -58.23 37.07 -57.79
CA VAL A 709 -59.43 36.26 -57.43
C VAL A 709 -59.14 34.81 -57.05
N GLY A 710 -57.94 34.29 -57.33
CA GLY A 710 -57.57 32.90 -57.06
C GLY A 710 -57.68 32.48 -55.59
N ASP A 711 -57.43 33.40 -54.66
CA ASP A 711 -57.54 33.15 -53.21
C ASP A 711 -59.00 32.96 -52.76
N ALA A 712 -59.99 33.37 -53.57
CA ALA A 712 -61.41 33.04 -53.35
C ALA A 712 -61.82 31.67 -53.92
N PHE A 713 -60.89 30.95 -54.56
CA PHE A 713 -61.06 29.59 -55.12
C PHE A 713 -60.01 28.60 -54.60
N SER A 714 -59.30 28.97 -53.53
CA SER A 714 -58.37 28.09 -52.81
C SER A 714 -58.48 28.21 -51.30
N HIS A 715 -57.85 27.23 -50.66
CA HIS A 715 -57.58 27.13 -49.25
C HIS A 715 -56.06 27.09 -49.04
N GLN A 716 -55.57 27.96 -48.17
CA GLN A 716 -54.17 28.15 -47.87
C GLN A 716 -53.93 27.86 -46.40
N THR A 717 -53.00 26.95 -46.14
CA THR A 717 -52.47 26.64 -44.82
C THR A 717 -50.99 27.03 -44.83
N ASN A 718 -50.64 28.04 -44.04
CA ASN A 718 -49.26 28.44 -43.81
C ASN A 718 -48.91 28.17 -42.34
N THR A 719 -47.94 27.29 -42.12
CA THR A 719 -47.44 26.97 -40.78
C THR A 719 -45.98 27.36 -40.69
N ARG A 720 -45.63 28.16 -39.68
CA ARG A 720 -44.28 28.67 -39.45
C ARG A 720 -43.88 28.44 -37.99
N ALA A 721 -43.03 27.44 -37.78
CA ALA A 721 -42.53 27.09 -36.46
C ALA A 721 -41.07 27.51 -36.33
N ARG A 722 -40.77 28.32 -35.31
CA ARG A 722 -39.43 28.79 -34.97
C ARG A 722 -39.08 28.36 -33.56
N THR A 723 -37.91 27.76 -33.38
CA THR A 723 -37.37 27.33 -32.09
C THR A 723 -36.00 27.93 -31.90
N GLU A 724 -35.82 28.64 -30.79
CA GLU A 724 -34.54 29.22 -30.37
C GLU A 724 -34.11 28.59 -29.05
N LEU A 725 -32.93 27.97 -29.03
CA LEU A 725 -32.29 27.40 -27.85
C LEU A 725 -30.95 28.09 -27.63
N ILE A 726 -30.69 28.56 -26.41
CA ILE A 726 -29.40 29.10 -26.00
C ILE A 726 -28.99 28.50 -24.66
N LEU A 727 -27.75 28.03 -24.58
CA LEU A 727 -27.15 27.44 -23.38
C LEU A 727 -25.95 28.27 -22.95
N PHE A 728 -26.05 28.89 -21.78
CA PHE A 728 -24.95 29.58 -21.10
C PHE A 728 -24.42 28.74 -19.93
N ILE A 729 -23.16 28.95 -19.58
CA ILE A 729 -22.53 28.38 -18.38
C ILE A 729 -21.62 29.42 -17.69
N ARG A 730 -21.65 29.42 -16.36
CA ARG A 730 -20.92 30.33 -15.47
C ARG A 730 -20.28 29.53 -14.34
N PRO A 731 -18.98 29.20 -14.43
CA PRO A 731 -18.25 28.59 -13.33
C PRO A 731 -17.71 29.66 -12.36
N THR A 732 -17.71 29.35 -11.07
CA THR A 732 -17.19 30.20 -9.99
C THR A 732 -16.29 29.37 -9.08
N LEU A 733 -15.07 29.85 -8.83
CA LEU A 733 -14.10 29.19 -7.97
C LEU A 733 -14.33 29.59 -6.51
N ILE A 734 -14.64 28.61 -5.67
CA ILE A 734 -14.70 28.71 -4.20
C ILE A 734 -13.30 28.37 -3.67
N ARG A 735 -12.65 29.33 -3.01
CA ARG A 735 -11.31 29.15 -2.42
C ARG A 735 -11.36 28.94 -0.91
N ASP A 736 -12.34 29.56 -0.26
CA ASP A 736 -12.48 29.64 1.19
C ASP A 736 -13.95 29.45 1.63
N PRO A 737 -14.23 28.96 2.86
CA PRO A 737 -15.57 28.96 3.43
C PRO A 737 -16.34 30.29 3.33
N VAL A 738 -15.67 31.45 3.33
CA VAL A 738 -16.34 32.74 3.11
C VAL A 738 -16.91 32.84 1.69
N ASP A 739 -16.16 32.44 0.66
CA ASP A 739 -16.66 32.39 -0.73
C ASP A 739 -17.85 31.42 -0.83
N ALA A 740 -17.76 30.27 -0.15
CA ALA A 740 -18.81 29.26 -0.14
C ALA A 740 -20.11 29.82 0.48
N HIS A 741 -20.01 30.59 1.55
CA HIS A 741 -21.18 31.23 2.18
C HIS A 741 -21.78 32.32 1.29
N VAL A 742 -20.96 33.15 0.64
CA VAL A 742 -21.43 34.17 -0.31
C VAL A 742 -22.17 33.53 -1.50
N ILE A 743 -21.63 32.46 -2.09
CA ILE A 743 -22.27 31.74 -3.19
C ILE A 743 -23.54 31.01 -2.70
N ALA A 744 -23.54 30.43 -1.50
CA ALA A 744 -24.74 29.83 -0.92
C ALA A 744 -25.86 30.87 -0.71
N GLU A 745 -25.54 32.10 -0.30
CA GLU A 745 -26.52 33.17 -0.14
C GLU A 745 -26.93 33.80 -1.48
N GLU A 746 -26.05 33.87 -2.49
CA GLU A 746 -26.42 34.20 -3.89
C GLU A 746 -27.45 33.17 -4.41
N MET A 747 -27.22 31.88 -4.17
CA MET A 747 -28.14 30.81 -4.54
C MET A 747 -29.46 30.85 -3.76
N ARG A 748 -29.42 31.09 -2.45
CA ARG A 748 -30.60 31.23 -1.58
C ARG A 748 -31.46 32.44 -1.98
N SER A 749 -30.83 33.59 -2.20
CA SER A 749 -31.51 34.80 -2.66
C SER A 749 -32.09 34.65 -4.07
N LYS A 750 -31.42 33.93 -4.99
CA LYS A 750 -31.96 33.52 -6.31
C LYS A 750 -33.17 32.58 -6.23
N MET A 751 -33.34 31.81 -5.15
CA MET A 751 -34.57 31.04 -4.91
C MET A 751 -35.67 31.94 -4.36
N ASN A 752 -35.37 32.74 -3.34
CA ASN A 752 -36.35 33.62 -2.68
C ASN A 752 -36.88 34.72 -3.61
N SER A 753 -36.04 35.31 -4.47
CA SER A 753 -36.45 36.35 -5.43
C SER A 753 -37.34 35.83 -6.56
N ARG A 754 -37.35 34.51 -6.82
CA ARG A 754 -38.31 33.87 -7.73
C ARG A 754 -39.66 33.58 -7.08
N LEU A 755 -39.73 33.51 -5.75
CA LEU A 755 -40.96 33.30 -4.99
C LEU A 755 -41.70 34.61 -4.69
N VAL A 756 -40.99 35.74 -4.60
CA VAL A 756 -41.59 37.07 -4.42
C VAL A 756 -41.74 37.76 -5.79
N GLY A 757 -42.96 37.74 -6.32
CA GLY A 757 -43.30 38.53 -7.50
C GLY A 757 -43.05 40.03 -7.27
N THR A 758 -42.31 40.65 -8.19
CA THR A 758 -42.12 42.11 -8.32
C THR A 758 -41.64 42.87 -7.07
N SER A 759 -40.34 42.85 -6.80
CA SER A 759 -39.55 44.08 -6.58
C SER A 759 -38.04 43.77 -6.57
N ASN A 760 -37.22 44.71 -7.03
CA ASN A 760 -35.80 44.50 -7.29
C ASN A 760 -34.93 45.10 -6.16
N PRO A 761 -34.30 44.31 -5.28
CA PRO A 761 -33.31 44.83 -4.34
C PRO A 761 -31.95 44.95 -5.03
N VAL A 762 -31.50 46.18 -5.27
CA VAL A 762 -30.14 46.46 -5.72
C VAL A 762 -29.17 46.11 -4.59
N VAL A 763 -28.40 45.02 -4.75
CA VAL A 763 -27.30 44.69 -3.85
C VAL A 763 -26.11 45.59 -4.17
N THR A 764 -25.90 46.62 -3.35
CA THR A 764 -24.74 47.51 -3.45
C THR A 764 -23.52 46.85 -2.81
N VAL A 765 -22.56 46.42 -3.62
CA VAL A 765 -21.25 45.94 -3.12
C VAL A 765 -20.48 47.13 -2.53
N PRO A 766 -19.96 47.06 -1.29
CA PRO A 766 -19.14 48.12 -0.73
C PRO A 766 -17.84 48.25 -1.53
N LYS A 767 -17.63 49.42 -2.12
CA LYS A 767 -16.40 49.77 -2.83
C LYS A 767 -15.23 49.72 -1.86
N ALA A 768 -14.30 48.79 -2.04
CA ALA A 768 -13.10 48.69 -1.24
C ALA A 768 -12.36 50.05 -1.24
N ALA A 769 -12.05 50.54 -0.03
CA ALA A 769 -11.18 51.69 0.13
C ALA A 769 -9.76 51.32 -0.35
N ARG A 770 -9.05 52.33 -0.86
CA ARG A 770 -7.75 52.21 -1.51
C ARG A 770 -6.61 52.29 -0.51
#